data_AF-A0A6M1ZQQ8-F1
#
_entry.id   AF-A0A6M1ZQQ8-F1
#
_cell.length_a   1.000
_cell.length_b   1.000
_cell.length_c   1.000
_cell.angle_alpha   90.00
_cell.angle_beta   90.00
_cell.angle_gamma   90.00
#
_symmetry.space_group_name_H-M   'P 1'
#
loop_
_entity.id
_entity.type
_entity.pdbx_description
1 polymer ?
#
loop_
_entity_poly.entity_id
_entity_poly.type
_entity_poly.pdbx_seq_one_letter_code
_entity_poly.pdbx_strand_id
1 'polypeptide(L)'
;MFEKFTNRAKQVIKLAKKEAQRLNHNYLGTEHILLGLLKLGQGVAVNVLRNLGLDFDIVRQEVERLVGYGPEIQVYGEPALTGRVKKVFEFANEEAANLGHNYVGTEHLLLGLLRQTDGVAAQVLENLTVNLDEVRKEVLKELETFNLQLPPSGGPGGPSQKAPEKGGTEKLPALRAYGYDLTDMMREGKLDPVIGRQKEIERLILILCRRRKNNPVLLGEAGVGKTAIVEGLAQAIIRGEVPDNLRKKRLITLDLALMIAGTKYRGQFEERIKAVMEEIKKNGNILLFIDELHTIVGAGAAEGAIDASNILKPSLSRGDLQCIGATTLDEYRKHIEKDAALERRFQKIIVQPPSVDETIEILRGLRKKYEEHHGVTYTDEALVEAATLSDRYIHGRYLPDKAIDLIDEAGAKMRVAAMGQPSDISQLESEIEETKRAKEKAISTQEYEKAARLRDDEKKLREKLHALRTEWETVKEEHFVPVDEEIVAQVVASQTGIPVTQLTEAETQKLLKMQETLRTQIIGQDDAVDVVCKAIRRGRTGIKDPNRPTGSFLFLGPTGVGKTLLARLLAQHMFGDEDALIQIDMSEYMEKFSVSRITGPPPGYVGYEEGGQLTEQVRQRPYCVVLFDEVEKAHPDVLDLLLQILEDGRLTDAYGRKIDFRHAIIIMTSNL
;
A
#
# COMPACT_ATOMS: atom_id res chain seq x y z
N MET A 1 5.62 27.31 3.13
CA MET A 1 4.89 27.83 1.94
C MET A 1 5.37 27.18 0.63
N PHE A 2 6.69 27.05 0.36
CA PHE A 2 7.20 26.60 -0.96
C PHE A 2 7.67 25.14 -1.04
N GLU A 3 7.33 24.27 -0.09
CA GLU A 3 7.85 22.89 -0.06
C GLU A 3 7.40 22.07 -1.28
N LYS A 4 6.15 22.21 -1.70
CA LYS A 4 5.57 21.53 -2.87
C LYS A 4 6.05 22.09 -4.22
N PHE A 5 6.82 23.17 -4.25
CA PHE A 5 7.22 23.82 -5.51
C PHE A 5 8.42 23.10 -6.13
N THR A 6 8.33 22.83 -7.44
CA THR A 6 9.44 22.29 -8.22
C THR A 6 10.65 23.24 -8.21
N ASN A 7 11.85 22.71 -8.49
CA ASN A 7 13.07 23.53 -8.60
C ASN A 7 12.91 24.65 -9.65
N ARG A 8 12.18 24.39 -10.75
CA ARG A 8 11.87 25.40 -11.77
C ARG A 8 10.93 26.48 -11.24
N ALA A 9 9.87 26.11 -10.53
CA ALA A 9 8.96 27.07 -9.90
C ALA A 9 9.67 27.93 -8.83
N LYS A 10 10.55 27.34 -8.01
CA LYS A 10 11.41 28.07 -7.06
C LYS A 10 12.36 29.04 -7.80
N GLN A 11 12.91 28.62 -8.93
CA GLN A 11 13.77 29.46 -9.76
C GLN A 11 13.00 30.64 -10.37
N VAL A 12 11.75 30.45 -10.81
CA VAL A 12 10.86 31.52 -11.27
C VAL A 12 10.70 32.59 -10.20
N ILE A 13 10.43 32.20 -8.95
CA ILE A 13 10.27 33.14 -7.84
C ILE A 13 11.57 33.91 -7.58
N LYS A 14 12.73 33.23 -7.65
CA LYS A 14 14.04 33.88 -7.52
C LYS A 14 14.30 34.89 -8.65
N LEU A 15 13.92 34.56 -9.88
CA LEU A 15 14.03 35.48 -11.03
C LEU A 15 13.05 36.65 -10.91
N ALA A 16 11.83 36.41 -10.43
CA ALA A 16 10.84 37.44 -10.17
C ALA A 16 11.34 38.45 -9.12
N LYS A 17 11.95 37.99 -8.03
CA LYS A 17 12.60 38.87 -7.02
C LYS A 17 13.71 39.72 -7.65
N LYS A 18 14.51 39.16 -8.57
CA LYS A 18 15.55 39.91 -9.28
C LYS A 18 14.97 40.98 -10.20
N GLU A 19 13.86 40.69 -10.89
CA GLU A 19 13.18 41.68 -11.73
C GLU A 19 12.54 42.79 -10.88
N ALA A 20 11.98 42.48 -9.71
CA ALA A 20 11.50 43.49 -8.77
C ALA A 20 12.62 44.42 -8.30
N GLN A 21 13.79 43.86 -7.97
CA GLN A 21 14.96 44.65 -7.62
C GLN A 21 15.48 45.49 -8.79
N ARG A 22 15.45 44.97 -10.03
CA ARG A 22 15.84 45.72 -11.23
C ARG A 22 14.95 46.94 -11.45
N LEU A 23 13.65 46.80 -11.18
CA LEU A 23 12.67 47.89 -11.28
C LEU A 23 12.64 48.78 -10.03
N ASN A 24 13.53 48.58 -9.05
CA ASN A 24 13.52 49.27 -7.74
C ASN A 24 12.18 49.15 -6.99
N HIS A 25 11.44 48.05 -7.17
CA HIS A 25 10.22 47.76 -6.42
C HIS A 25 10.57 47.08 -5.10
N ASN A 26 10.05 47.61 -3.99
CA ASN A 26 10.19 47.04 -2.64
C ASN A 26 9.19 45.89 -2.35
N TYR A 27 8.40 45.50 -3.35
CA TYR A 27 7.40 44.45 -3.27
C TYR A 27 7.53 43.49 -4.46
N LEU A 28 7.02 42.27 -4.28
CA LEU A 28 6.86 41.28 -5.34
C LEU A 28 5.38 41.25 -5.76
N GLY A 29 5.10 41.78 -6.95
CA GLY A 29 3.78 41.76 -7.59
C GLY A 29 3.63 40.66 -8.65
N THR A 30 2.45 40.57 -9.26
CA THR A 30 2.14 39.50 -10.22
C THR A 30 2.91 39.67 -11.52
N GLU A 31 3.15 40.91 -11.94
CA GLU A 31 3.98 41.29 -13.09
C GLU A 31 5.41 40.75 -12.99
N HIS A 32 5.98 40.75 -11.79
CA HIS A 32 7.30 40.20 -11.55
C HIS A 32 7.33 38.68 -11.69
N ILE A 33 6.25 37.99 -11.28
CA ILE A 33 6.10 36.54 -11.47
C ILE A 33 6.00 36.22 -12.95
N LEU A 34 5.24 37.00 -13.73
CA LEU A 34 5.14 36.86 -15.18
C LEU A 34 6.51 37.03 -15.87
N LEU A 35 7.27 38.07 -15.50
CA LEU A 35 8.64 38.27 -15.99
C LEU A 35 9.57 37.12 -15.57
N GLY A 36 9.43 36.63 -14.33
CA GLY A 36 10.20 35.50 -13.81
C GLY A 36 9.94 34.20 -14.58
N LEU A 37 8.70 33.96 -15.01
CA LEU A 37 8.33 32.83 -15.85
C LEU A 37 9.07 32.91 -17.19
N LEU A 38 8.93 34.01 -17.93
CA LEU A 38 9.58 34.20 -19.22
C LEU A 38 11.12 34.20 -19.14
N LYS A 39 11.69 34.77 -18.07
CA LYS A 39 13.14 34.80 -17.84
C LYS A 39 13.74 33.42 -17.59
N LEU A 40 12.95 32.46 -17.11
CA LEU A 40 13.40 31.07 -16.95
C LEU A 40 13.85 30.47 -18.30
N GLY A 41 13.26 30.92 -19.41
CA GLY A 41 13.65 30.57 -20.78
C GLY A 41 13.27 29.15 -21.23
N GLN A 42 12.89 28.29 -20.27
CA GLN A 42 12.49 26.90 -20.44
C GLN A 42 11.31 26.59 -19.51
N GLY A 43 10.43 25.66 -19.90
CA GLY A 43 9.28 25.21 -19.10
C GLY A 43 7.96 25.41 -19.82
N VAL A 44 6.92 24.68 -19.38
CA VAL A 44 5.60 24.63 -20.04
C VAL A 44 5.00 26.02 -20.17
N ALA A 45 5.03 26.82 -19.09
CA ALA A 45 4.54 28.20 -19.13
C ALA A 45 5.29 29.09 -20.13
N VAL A 46 6.60 28.88 -20.31
CA VAL A 46 7.40 29.66 -21.28
C VAL A 46 7.05 29.28 -22.71
N ASN A 47 6.90 27.98 -22.98
CA ASN A 47 6.49 27.50 -24.30
C ASN A 47 5.12 28.05 -24.68
N VAL A 48 4.15 28.01 -23.76
CA VAL A 48 2.81 28.52 -24.00
C VAL A 48 2.82 30.02 -24.29
N LEU A 49 3.51 30.82 -23.45
CA LEU A 49 3.61 32.26 -23.68
C LEU A 49 4.30 32.58 -25.02
N ARG A 50 5.36 31.85 -25.40
CA ARG A 50 6.04 32.03 -26.70
C ARG A 50 5.17 31.62 -27.88
N ASN A 51 4.39 30.54 -27.77
CA ASN A 51 3.45 30.11 -28.81
C ASN A 51 2.38 31.18 -29.07
N LEU A 52 2.05 31.97 -28.05
CA LEU A 52 1.15 33.14 -28.14
C LEU A 52 1.86 34.43 -28.58
N GLY A 53 3.12 34.34 -29.02
CA GLY A 53 3.91 35.49 -29.49
C GLY A 53 4.47 36.38 -28.37
N LEU A 54 4.42 35.93 -27.12
CA LEU A 54 4.91 36.69 -25.97
C LEU A 54 6.36 36.33 -25.66
N ASP A 55 7.26 37.17 -26.15
CA ASP A 55 8.66 37.13 -25.75
C ASP A 55 8.93 38.00 -24.53
N PHE A 56 10.00 37.65 -23.81
CA PHE A 56 10.40 38.31 -22.58
C PHE A 56 10.59 39.82 -22.75
N ASP A 57 11.16 40.28 -23.86
CA ASP A 57 11.41 41.70 -24.10
C ASP A 57 10.12 42.50 -24.35
N ILE A 58 9.13 41.89 -25.01
CA ILE A 58 7.81 42.52 -25.27
C ILE A 58 7.08 42.70 -23.94
N VAL A 59 6.97 41.62 -23.16
CA VAL A 59 6.29 41.64 -21.86
C VAL A 59 7.01 42.57 -20.88
N ARG A 60 8.34 42.60 -20.92
CA ARG A 60 9.13 43.54 -20.11
C ARG A 60 8.81 44.99 -20.43
N GLN A 61 8.81 45.38 -21.69
CA GLN A 61 8.50 46.76 -22.09
C GLN A 61 7.11 47.17 -21.63
N GLU A 62 6.14 46.26 -21.71
CA GLU A 62 4.78 46.53 -21.27
C GLU A 62 4.66 46.64 -19.73
N VAL A 63 5.37 45.81 -18.98
CA VAL A 63 5.45 45.93 -17.50
C VAL A 63 6.11 47.25 -17.10
N GLU A 64 7.20 47.64 -17.76
CA GLU A 64 7.88 48.92 -17.51
C GLU A 64 6.98 50.11 -17.84
N ARG A 65 6.16 50.01 -18.89
CA ARG A 65 5.18 51.04 -19.26
C ARG A 65 4.06 51.19 -18.24
N LEU A 66 3.58 50.08 -17.66
CA LEU A 66 2.46 50.08 -16.72
C LEU A 66 2.84 50.44 -15.29
N VAL A 67 3.97 49.91 -14.80
CA VAL A 67 4.36 50.03 -13.37
C VAL A 67 5.48 51.05 -13.18
N GLY A 68 6.28 51.32 -14.20
CA GLY A 68 7.42 52.22 -14.12
C GLY A 68 8.58 51.66 -13.30
N TYR A 69 9.45 52.57 -12.85
CA TYR A 69 10.54 52.29 -11.91
C TYR A 69 10.19 52.84 -10.54
N GLY A 70 10.56 52.10 -9.49
CA GLY A 70 10.46 52.54 -8.10
C GLY A 70 11.40 53.71 -7.76
N PRO A 71 11.34 54.21 -6.50
CA PRO A 71 12.08 55.40 -6.08
C PRO A 71 13.60 55.27 -6.30
N GLU A 72 14.27 56.40 -6.57
CA GLU A 72 15.73 56.45 -6.85
C GLU A 72 16.60 55.91 -5.70
N ILE A 73 16.07 55.90 -4.47
CA ILE A 73 16.75 55.37 -3.29
C ILE A 73 16.51 53.88 -3.21
N GLN A 74 17.55 53.09 -3.50
CA GLN A 74 17.51 51.65 -3.46
C GLN A 74 17.36 51.15 -2.01
N VAL A 75 16.18 50.63 -1.67
CA VAL A 75 15.94 49.99 -0.36
C VAL A 75 16.63 48.63 -0.34
N TYR A 76 17.65 48.47 0.50
CA TYR A 76 18.32 47.20 0.70
C TYR A 76 17.39 46.22 1.46
N GLY A 77 17.07 45.09 0.83
CA GLY A 77 16.24 44.03 1.42
C GLY A 77 15.64 43.09 0.36
N GLU A 78 15.07 41.96 0.80
CA GLU A 78 14.26 41.13 -0.10
C GLU A 78 12.87 41.77 -0.32
N PRO A 79 12.39 41.88 -1.56
CA PRO A 79 11.07 42.45 -1.83
C PRO A 79 9.97 41.61 -1.18
N ALA A 80 9.05 42.28 -0.47
CA ALA A 80 7.99 41.62 0.28
C ALA A 80 6.89 41.08 -0.65
N LEU A 81 6.35 39.88 -0.34
CA LEU A 81 5.24 39.29 -1.11
C LEU A 81 3.96 40.10 -0.93
N THR A 82 3.38 40.58 -2.02
CA THR A 82 2.04 41.22 -1.99
C THR A 82 0.95 40.18 -1.69
N GLY A 83 -0.19 40.64 -1.15
CA GLY A 83 -1.36 39.77 -0.90
C GLY A 83 -1.87 39.08 -2.18
N ARG A 84 -1.75 39.74 -3.34
CA ARG A 84 -2.10 39.16 -4.65
C ARG A 84 -1.17 38.01 -5.03
N VAL A 85 0.14 38.14 -4.80
CA VAL A 85 1.10 37.05 -5.08
C VAL A 85 0.89 35.87 -4.14
N LYS A 86 0.52 36.11 -2.87
CA LYS A 86 0.14 35.02 -1.96
C LYS A 86 -1.04 34.22 -2.50
N LYS A 87 -2.09 34.91 -2.98
CA LYS A 87 -3.23 34.27 -3.67
C LYS A 87 -2.83 33.51 -4.93
N VAL A 88 -1.92 34.06 -5.74
CA VAL A 88 -1.40 33.35 -6.93
C VAL A 88 -0.74 32.02 -6.54
N PHE A 89 0.01 31.97 -5.45
CA PHE A 89 0.60 30.72 -4.96
C PHE A 89 -0.42 29.75 -4.38
N GLU A 90 -1.47 30.24 -3.74
CA GLU A 90 -2.61 29.43 -3.29
C GLU A 90 -3.33 28.82 -4.50
N PHE A 91 -3.68 29.63 -5.51
CA PHE A 91 -4.30 29.15 -6.74
C PHE A 91 -3.41 28.18 -7.53
N ALA A 92 -2.09 28.40 -7.56
CA ALA A 92 -1.17 27.45 -8.19
C ALA A 92 -1.15 26.09 -7.48
N ASN A 93 -1.30 26.06 -6.15
CA ASN A 93 -1.46 24.80 -5.40
C ASN A 93 -2.81 24.13 -5.72
N GLU A 94 -3.89 24.89 -5.79
CA GLU A 94 -5.22 24.36 -6.16
C GLU A 94 -5.24 23.79 -7.58
N GLU A 95 -4.65 24.50 -8.56
CA GLU A 95 -4.57 24.03 -9.94
C GLU A 95 -3.70 22.77 -10.06
N ALA A 96 -2.61 22.66 -9.28
CA ALA A 96 -1.83 21.44 -9.20
C ALA A 96 -2.65 20.27 -8.64
N ALA A 97 -3.42 20.50 -7.57
CA ALA A 97 -4.29 19.48 -6.99
C ALA A 97 -5.40 19.05 -7.97
N ASN A 98 -6.04 20.00 -8.67
CA ASN A 98 -7.08 19.73 -9.66
C ASN A 98 -6.57 18.91 -10.86
N LEU A 99 -5.29 19.08 -11.23
CA LEU A 99 -4.63 18.31 -12.27
C LEU A 99 -4.04 16.98 -11.76
N GLY A 100 -4.20 16.65 -10.47
CA GLY A 100 -3.66 15.43 -9.86
C GLY A 100 -2.14 15.46 -9.65
N HIS A 101 -1.52 16.63 -9.69
CA HIS A 101 -0.08 16.80 -9.50
C HIS A 101 0.26 17.06 -8.02
N ASN A 102 1.15 16.23 -7.46
CA ASN A 102 1.65 16.38 -6.09
C ASN A 102 2.71 17.48 -5.92
N TYR A 103 2.97 18.26 -6.98
CA TYR A 103 3.95 19.34 -7.02
C TYR A 103 3.41 20.57 -7.77
N VAL A 104 3.98 21.74 -7.50
CA VAL A 104 3.68 22.99 -8.21
C VAL A 104 4.80 23.30 -9.21
N GLY A 105 4.46 23.17 -10.49
CA GLY A 105 5.31 23.49 -11.65
C GLY A 105 5.08 24.89 -12.22
N THR A 106 5.72 25.17 -13.36
CA THR A 106 5.67 26.49 -14.04
C THR A 106 4.30 26.79 -14.64
N GLU A 107 3.65 25.76 -15.17
CA GLU A 107 2.29 25.73 -15.70
C GLU A 107 1.26 26.13 -14.63
N HIS A 108 1.39 25.58 -13.42
CA HIS A 108 0.51 25.87 -12.30
C HIS A 108 0.67 27.31 -11.82
N LEU A 109 1.90 27.83 -11.83
CA LEU A 109 2.17 29.24 -11.56
C LEU A 109 1.52 30.16 -12.59
N LEU A 110 1.57 29.80 -13.88
CA LEU A 110 0.90 30.55 -14.94
C LEU A 110 -0.63 30.49 -14.78
N LEU A 111 -1.20 29.31 -14.52
CA LEU A 111 -2.65 29.15 -14.27
C LEU A 111 -3.11 29.93 -13.04
N GLY A 112 -2.36 29.89 -11.95
CA GLY A 112 -2.66 30.68 -10.74
C GLY A 112 -2.59 32.18 -10.99
N LEU A 113 -1.70 32.62 -11.87
CA LEU A 113 -1.56 34.02 -12.28
C LEU A 113 -2.72 34.47 -13.18
N LEU A 114 -3.21 33.62 -14.08
CA LEU A 114 -4.40 33.87 -14.90
C LEU A 114 -5.69 33.93 -14.07
N ARG A 115 -5.77 33.14 -12.98
CA ARG A 115 -6.93 33.14 -12.07
C ARG A 115 -7.00 34.39 -11.20
N GLN A 116 -5.88 35.09 -11.02
CA GLN A 116 -5.83 36.39 -10.34
C GLN A 116 -6.06 37.53 -11.35
N THR A 117 -7.30 37.69 -11.80
CA THR A 117 -7.72 38.69 -12.80
C THR A 117 -7.43 40.13 -12.37
N ASP A 118 -7.50 40.42 -11.07
CA ASP A 118 -7.25 41.77 -10.51
C ASP A 118 -5.74 42.08 -10.34
N GLY A 119 -4.88 41.45 -11.13
CA GLY A 119 -3.42 41.56 -11.07
C GLY A 119 -2.84 42.33 -12.25
N VAL A 120 -1.70 42.99 -12.04
CA VAL A 120 -0.99 43.73 -13.10
C VAL A 120 -0.59 42.80 -14.25
N ALA A 121 -0.20 41.56 -13.95
CA ALA A 121 0.12 40.58 -14.97
C ALA A 121 -1.05 40.23 -15.91
N ALA A 122 -2.30 40.20 -15.40
CA ALA A 122 -3.48 39.99 -16.25
C ALA A 122 -3.67 41.20 -17.19
N GLN A 123 -3.54 42.41 -16.64
CA GLN A 123 -3.61 43.65 -17.42
C GLN A 123 -2.51 43.76 -18.50
N VAL A 124 -1.29 43.28 -18.20
CA VAL A 124 -0.19 43.20 -19.18
C VAL A 124 -0.56 42.27 -20.33
N LEU A 125 -1.10 41.08 -20.03
CA LEU A 125 -1.51 40.11 -21.05
C LEU A 125 -2.69 40.65 -21.90
N GLU A 126 -3.67 41.30 -21.28
CA GLU A 126 -4.79 41.93 -21.97
C GLU A 126 -4.34 43.07 -22.90
N ASN A 127 -3.42 43.92 -22.46
CA ASN A 127 -2.87 45.00 -23.30
C ASN A 127 -2.08 44.46 -24.50
N LEU A 128 -1.48 43.28 -24.36
CA LEU A 128 -0.82 42.56 -25.45
C LEU A 128 -1.80 41.76 -26.31
N THR A 129 -3.11 42.00 -26.18
CA THR A 129 -4.21 41.37 -26.92
C THR A 129 -4.30 39.86 -26.74
N VAL A 130 -3.78 39.33 -25.63
CA VAL A 130 -3.80 37.90 -25.31
C VAL A 130 -5.05 37.59 -24.49
N ASN A 131 -5.88 36.68 -24.99
CA ASN A 131 -7.06 36.24 -24.26
C ASN A 131 -6.66 35.25 -23.15
N LEU A 132 -6.96 35.57 -21.89
CA LEU A 132 -6.63 34.74 -20.73
C LEU A 132 -7.21 33.32 -20.81
N ASP A 133 -8.40 33.15 -21.39
CA ASP A 133 -9.03 31.84 -21.62
C ASP A 133 -8.28 31.02 -22.67
N GLU A 134 -7.70 31.69 -23.67
CA GLU A 134 -6.89 31.06 -24.71
C GLU A 134 -5.55 30.59 -24.15
N VAL A 135 -4.93 31.39 -23.26
CA VAL A 135 -3.73 30.95 -22.52
C VAL A 135 -4.02 29.70 -21.70
N ARG A 136 -5.15 29.66 -20.98
CA ARG A 136 -5.54 28.50 -20.18
C ARG A 136 -5.71 27.25 -21.06
N LYS A 137 -6.36 27.37 -22.22
CA LYS A 137 -6.52 26.26 -23.18
C LYS A 137 -5.18 25.77 -23.71
N GLU A 138 -4.28 26.66 -24.07
CA GLU A 138 -2.97 26.28 -24.60
C GLU A 138 -2.08 25.65 -23.50
N VAL A 139 -2.18 26.09 -22.24
CA VAL A 139 -1.53 25.40 -21.12
C VAL A 139 -2.04 23.97 -20.98
N LEU A 140 -3.36 23.76 -21.02
CA LEU A 140 -3.93 22.41 -20.91
C LEU A 140 -3.53 21.51 -22.09
N LYS A 141 -3.52 22.04 -23.31
CA LYS A 141 -3.07 21.33 -24.51
C LYS A 141 -1.58 20.99 -24.47
N GLU A 142 -0.73 21.92 -24.04
CA GLU A 142 0.70 21.66 -23.86
C GLU A 142 0.91 20.61 -22.76
N LEU A 143 0.10 20.63 -21.69
CA LEU A 143 0.13 19.62 -20.63
C LEU A 143 -0.35 18.25 -21.10
N GLU A 144 -1.38 18.16 -21.93
CA GLU A 144 -1.79 16.88 -22.56
C GLU A 144 -0.67 16.33 -23.44
N THR A 145 0.02 17.22 -24.17
CA THR A 145 1.16 16.86 -25.02
C THR A 145 2.37 16.42 -24.18
N PHE A 146 2.58 17.04 -23.01
CA PHE A 146 3.61 16.67 -22.03
C PHE A 146 3.27 15.37 -21.27
N ASN A 147 1.99 15.15 -20.94
CA ASN A 147 1.48 13.93 -20.31
C ASN A 147 1.46 12.73 -21.29
N LEU A 148 1.49 12.98 -22.61
CA LEU A 148 1.78 11.96 -23.63
C LEU A 148 3.27 11.59 -23.69
N GLN A 149 4.16 12.34 -23.02
CA GLN A 149 5.62 12.12 -23.03
C GLN A 149 6.22 11.81 -21.64
N LEU A 150 5.45 11.86 -20.56
CA LEU A 150 5.86 11.49 -19.20
C LEU A 150 4.74 10.70 -18.48
N PRO A 151 5.03 9.54 -17.85
CA PRO A 151 4.10 8.90 -16.93
C PRO A 151 3.94 9.74 -15.63
N PRO A 152 2.81 9.62 -14.92
CA PRO A 152 2.60 10.32 -13.65
C PRO A 152 3.59 9.79 -12.61
N SER A 153 4.50 10.65 -12.13
CA SER A 153 5.43 10.33 -11.05
C SER A 153 5.26 11.32 -9.90
N GLY A 154 4.66 10.87 -8.81
CA GLY A 154 4.69 11.53 -7.50
C GLY A 154 5.59 10.75 -6.55
N GLY A 155 6.60 11.41 -5.98
CA GLY A 155 7.46 10.89 -4.89
C GLY A 155 8.91 11.38 -4.97
N PRO A 156 9.59 11.72 -3.85
CA PRO A 156 10.47 12.90 -3.79
C PRO A 156 11.99 12.66 -3.67
N GLY A 157 12.77 13.54 -4.30
CA GLY A 157 14.03 14.09 -3.75
C GLY A 157 15.37 13.42 -4.10
N GLY A 158 16.24 14.13 -4.83
CA GLY A 158 17.69 13.87 -4.90
C GLY A 158 18.37 14.40 -6.18
N PRO A 159 19.41 15.26 -6.11
CA PRO A 159 19.83 16.09 -7.24
C PRO A 159 20.78 15.35 -8.18
N SER A 160 20.40 15.18 -9.45
CA SER A 160 21.36 14.72 -10.47
C SER A 160 22.07 15.91 -11.10
N GLN A 161 23.30 16.11 -10.63
CA GLN A 161 24.36 16.85 -11.31
C GLN A 161 24.55 16.31 -12.73
N LYS A 162 24.85 17.22 -13.65
CA LYS A 162 25.27 16.92 -15.02
C LYS A 162 26.56 16.08 -15.00
N ALA A 163 26.54 14.91 -15.64
CA ALA A 163 27.71 14.18 -16.12
C ALA A 163 27.29 13.34 -17.35
N PRO A 164 28.22 12.95 -18.25
CA PRO A 164 28.13 13.25 -19.67
C PRO A 164 27.53 12.13 -20.53
N GLU A 165 27.06 12.53 -21.71
CA GLU A 165 26.63 11.65 -22.80
C GLU A 165 27.67 10.56 -23.11
N LYS A 166 27.29 9.29 -22.93
CA LYS A 166 27.84 8.15 -23.68
C LYS A 166 26.80 7.03 -23.84
N GLY A 167 26.56 6.64 -25.09
CA GLY A 167 25.99 5.34 -25.47
C GLY A 167 24.52 5.41 -25.91
N GLY A 168 24.28 5.35 -27.22
CA GLY A 168 22.96 5.43 -27.82
C GLY A 168 21.97 4.43 -27.23
N THR A 169 20.93 4.95 -26.58
CA THR A 169 19.73 4.16 -26.25
C THR A 169 18.79 4.22 -27.44
N GLU A 170 18.60 3.09 -28.11
CA GLU A 170 17.45 2.83 -28.96
C GLU A 170 16.19 3.26 -28.22
N LYS A 171 15.38 4.13 -28.85
CA LYS A 171 14.16 4.65 -28.25
C LYS A 171 13.21 3.47 -28.07
N LEU A 172 12.93 3.11 -26.82
CA LEU A 172 11.96 2.11 -26.39
C LEU A 172 10.67 2.79 -25.87
N PRO A 173 9.87 3.46 -26.72
CA PRO A 173 8.75 4.27 -26.24
C PRO A 173 7.61 3.43 -25.65
N ALA A 174 7.26 2.28 -26.24
CA ALA A 174 6.13 1.49 -25.76
C ALA A 174 6.49 0.76 -24.45
N LEU A 175 7.69 0.18 -24.36
CA LEU A 175 8.13 -0.50 -23.15
C LEU A 175 8.36 0.45 -21.97
N ARG A 176 8.75 1.71 -22.22
CA ARG A 176 8.84 2.73 -21.16
C ARG A 176 7.48 3.26 -20.71
N ALA A 177 6.48 3.26 -21.59
CA ALA A 177 5.14 3.73 -21.26
C ALA A 177 4.35 2.71 -20.43
N TYR A 178 4.55 1.41 -20.71
CA TYR A 178 3.76 0.32 -20.13
C TYR A 178 4.57 -0.67 -19.28
N GLY A 179 5.82 -0.36 -18.99
CA GLY A 179 6.69 -1.27 -18.25
C GLY A 179 7.84 -0.57 -17.53
N TYR A 180 8.48 -1.33 -16.65
CA TYR A 180 9.57 -0.88 -15.79
C TYR A 180 10.80 -1.74 -16.03
N ASP A 181 11.97 -1.12 -16.16
CA ASP A 181 13.23 -1.83 -16.35
C ASP A 181 13.85 -2.18 -14.98
N LEU A 182 13.72 -3.45 -14.57
CA LEU A 182 14.27 -3.96 -13.31
C LEU A 182 15.81 -3.91 -13.30
N THR A 183 16.45 -4.09 -14.46
CA THR A 183 17.90 -3.97 -14.58
C THR A 183 18.39 -2.54 -14.39
N ASP A 184 17.64 -1.52 -14.80
CA ASP A 184 17.99 -0.13 -14.52
C ASP A 184 17.70 0.25 -13.06
N MET A 185 16.54 -0.16 -12.52
CA MET A 185 16.19 0.11 -11.11
C MET A 185 17.19 -0.52 -10.11
N MET A 186 17.69 -1.72 -10.41
CA MET A 186 18.71 -2.38 -9.60
C MET A 186 20.08 -1.68 -9.70
N ARG A 187 20.45 -1.11 -10.85
CA ARG A 187 21.67 -0.26 -10.97
C ARG A 187 21.57 1.01 -10.13
N GLU A 188 20.36 1.57 -10.03
CA GLU A 188 20.08 2.76 -9.21
C GLU A 188 19.95 2.43 -7.71
N GLY A 189 20.00 1.16 -7.31
CA GLY A 189 19.89 0.74 -5.91
C GLY A 189 18.48 0.89 -5.32
N LYS A 190 17.44 1.02 -6.16
CA LYS A 190 16.06 1.23 -5.71
C LYS A 190 15.38 -0.05 -5.24
N LEU A 191 15.79 -1.21 -5.76
CA LEU A 191 15.18 -2.51 -5.44
C LEU A 191 15.73 -3.12 -4.16
N ASP A 192 14.92 -3.95 -3.52
CA ASP A 192 15.27 -4.65 -2.28
C ASP A 192 16.29 -5.75 -2.52
N PRO A 193 17.16 -6.05 -1.53
CA PRO A 193 18.04 -7.20 -1.62
C PRO A 193 17.20 -8.47 -1.61
N VAL A 194 17.52 -9.41 -2.50
CA VAL A 194 16.84 -10.70 -2.54
C VAL A 194 17.56 -11.68 -1.63
N ILE A 195 16.87 -12.15 -0.60
CA ILE A 195 17.37 -13.12 0.37
C ILE A 195 16.66 -14.47 0.16
N GLY A 196 17.40 -15.57 0.25
CA GLY A 196 16.79 -16.89 0.45
C GLY A 196 16.09 -17.53 -0.76
N ARG A 197 16.51 -17.25 -2.01
CA ARG A 197 15.87 -17.85 -3.23
C ARG A 197 16.86 -18.35 -4.29
N GLN A 198 18.06 -18.73 -3.87
CA GLN A 198 19.15 -19.07 -4.78
C GLN A 198 18.82 -20.25 -5.71
N LYS A 199 18.17 -21.30 -5.19
CA LYS A 199 17.82 -22.50 -5.96
C LYS A 199 16.83 -22.17 -7.08
N GLU A 200 15.83 -21.35 -6.79
CA GLU A 200 14.82 -20.91 -7.76
C GLU A 200 15.42 -20.00 -8.82
N ILE A 201 16.31 -19.07 -8.43
CA ILE A 201 17.03 -18.18 -9.35
C ILE A 201 17.95 -18.99 -10.28
N GLU A 202 18.72 -19.94 -9.75
CA GLU A 202 19.56 -20.83 -10.55
C GLU A 202 18.71 -21.65 -11.54
N ARG A 203 17.58 -22.19 -11.07
CA ARG A 203 16.63 -22.92 -11.93
C ARG A 203 16.06 -22.03 -13.04
N LEU A 204 15.74 -20.78 -12.72
CA LEU A 204 15.25 -19.77 -13.66
C LEU A 204 16.29 -19.50 -14.75
N ILE A 205 17.54 -19.24 -14.38
CA ILE A 205 18.67 -19.03 -15.29
C ILE A 205 18.86 -20.24 -16.21
N LEU A 206 18.88 -21.45 -15.64
CA LEU A 206 19.02 -22.69 -16.41
C LEU A 206 17.94 -22.84 -17.47
N ILE A 207 16.69 -22.52 -17.14
CA ILE A 207 15.57 -22.59 -18.09
C ILE A 207 15.70 -21.55 -19.18
N LEU A 208 16.05 -20.30 -18.84
CA LEU A 208 16.24 -19.21 -19.80
C LEU A 208 17.36 -19.49 -20.81
N CYS A 209 18.36 -20.28 -20.44
CA CYS A 209 19.45 -20.69 -21.34
C CYS A 209 19.11 -21.87 -22.26
N ARG A 210 17.93 -22.50 -22.13
CA ARG A 210 17.54 -23.63 -23.01
C ARG A 210 17.24 -23.14 -24.44
N ARG A 211 17.41 -24.04 -25.42
CA ARG A 211 17.00 -23.80 -26.81
C ARG A 211 15.50 -23.96 -27.07
N ARG A 212 14.81 -24.78 -26.26
CA ARG A 212 13.36 -25.06 -26.33
C ARG A 212 12.81 -25.06 -24.92
N LYS A 213 11.55 -24.64 -24.76
CA LYS A 213 10.90 -24.44 -23.45
C LYS A 213 11.74 -23.54 -22.53
N ASN A 214 12.12 -22.39 -23.08
CA ASN A 214 13.00 -21.40 -22.46
C ASN A 214 12.24 -20.23 -21.82
N ASN A 215 10.92 -20.36 -21.68
CA ASN A 215 10.07 -19.41 -20.97
C ASN A 215 9.68 -20.06 -19.63
N PRO A 216 10.29 -19.66 -18.51
CA PRO A 216 9.90 -20.17 -17.19
C PRO A 216 8.57 -19.56 -16.72
N VAL A 217 7.82 -20.34 -15.94
CA VAL A 217 6.64 -19.86 -15.21
C VAL A 217 6.80 -20.20 -13.74
N LEU A 218 6.82 -19.17 -12.90
CA LEU A 218 6.84 -19.25 -11.45
C LEU A 218 5.42 -19.54 -10.95
N LEU A 219 5.24 -20.72 -10.36
CA LEU A 219 3.96 -21.21 -9.85
C LEU A 219 4.01 -21.32 -8.33
N GLY A 220 3.14 -20.60 -7.66
CA GLY A 220 3.04 -20.60 -6.20
C GLY A 220 1.84 -19.79 -5.76
N GLU A 221 1.61 -19.68 -4.46
CA GLU A 221 0.54 -18.84 -3.93
C GLU A 221 0.91 -17.35 -4.03
N ALA A 222 -0.05 -16.43 -3.83
CA ALA A 222 0.25 -15.01 -3.71
C ALA A 222 1.08 -14.75 -2.43
N GLY A 223 1.97 -13.76 -2.48
CA GLY A 223 2.79 -13.38 -1.31
C GLY A 223 4.04 -14.25 -1.05
N VAL A 224 4.28 -15.34 -1.77
CA VAL A 224 5.47 -16.20 -1.54
C VAL A 224 6.80 -15.60 -2.01
N GLY A 225 6.78 -14.43 -2.66
CA GLY A 225 7.97 -13.76 -3.19
C GLY A 225 8.37 -14.15 -4.62
N LYS A 226 7.40 -14.39 -5.52
CA LYS A 226 7.69 -14.68 -6.95
C LYS A 226 8.41 -13.52 -7.64
N THR A 227 7.97 -12.28 -7.37
CA THR A 227 8.59 -11.06 -7.90
C THR A 227 10.03 -10.92 -7.39
N ALA A 228 10.29 -11.27 -6.12
CA ALA A 228 11.64 -11.28 -5.56
C ALA A 228 12.59 -12.24 -6.30
N ILE A 229 12.12 -13.39 -6.79
CA ILE A 229 12.94 -14.30 -7.62
C ILE A 229 13.36 -13.62 -8.93
N VAL A 230 12.47 -12.82 -9.53
CA VAL A 230 12.74 -12.09 -10.78
C VAL A 230 13.68 -10.91 -10.54
N GLU A 231 13.53 -10.20 -9.43
CA GLU A 231 14.49 -9.18 -8.99
C GLU A 231 15.86 -9.79 -8.71
N GLY A 232 15.91 -11.00 -8.17
CA GLY A 232 17.14 -11.75 -7.94
C GLY A 232 17.84 -12.11 -9.24
N LEU A 233 17.09 -12.39 -10.30
CA LEU A 233 17.63 -12.51 -11.65
C LEU A 233 18.21 -11.19 -12.16
N ALA A 234 17.54 -10.05 -11.95
CA ALA A 234 18.08 -8.74 -12.32
C ALA A 234 19.41 -8.47 -11.60
N GLN A 235 19.48 -8.79 -10.31
CA GLN A 235 20.68 -8.69 -9.49
C GLN A 235 21.82 -9.55 -10.05
N ALA A 236 21.54 -10.81 -10.39
CA ALA A 236 22.51 -11.74 -10.97
C ALA A 236 23.01 -11.25 -12.36
N ILE A 237 22.13 -10.68 -13.19
CA ILE A 237 22.49 -10.10 -14.49
C ILE A 237 23.49 -8.95 -14.30
N ILE A 238 23.25 -8.04 -13.36
CA ILE A 238 24.11 -6.88 -13.10
C ILE A 238 25.45 -7.29 -12.50
N ARG A 239 25.44 -8.24 -11.55
CA ARG A 239 26.66 -8.79 -10.94
C ARG A 239 27.50 -9.62 -11.93
N GLY A 240 26.91 -10.03 -13.06
CA GLY A 240 27.57 -10.87 -14.05
C GLY A 240 27.67 -12.33 -13.64
N GLU A 241 26.80 -12.77 -12.73
CA GLU A 241 26.69 -14.16 -12.25
C GLU A 241 25.86 -15.04 -13.20
N VAL A 242 25.41 -14.49 -14.33
CA VAL A 242 24.65 -15.19 -15.37
C VAL A 242 25.54 -15.50 -16.59
N PRO A 243 25.21 -16.54 -17.39
CA PRO A 243 25.90 -16.81 -18.64
C PRO A 243 25.86 -15.63 -19.63
N ASP A 244 26.84 -15.55 -20.53
CA ASP A 244 27.01 -14.43 -21.48
C ASP A 244 25.77 -14.10 -22.32
N ASN A 245 24.96 -15.12 -22.63
CA ASN A 245 23.70 -14.97 -23.36
C ASN A 245 22.66 -14.10 -22.62
N LEU A 246 22.68 -14.11 -21.29
CA LEU A 246 21.76 -13.35 -20.45
C LEU A 246 22.38 -12.03 -19.98
N ARG A 247 23.71 -11.95 -19.92
CA ARG A 247 24.44 -10.76 -19.41
C ARG A 247 24.14 -9.48 -20.19
N LYS A 248 23.82 -9.61 -21.49
CA LYS A 248 23.47 -8.49 -22.38
C LYS A 248 21.97 -8.20 -22.43
N LYS A 249 21.14 -8.97 -21.71
CA LYS A 249 19.69 -8.80 -21.73
C LYS A 249 19.23 -7.75 -20.72
N ARG A 250 18.15 -7.06 -21.06
CA ARG A 250 17.41 -6.15 -20.17
C ARG A 250 16.18 -6.85 -19.65
N LEU A 251 15.95 -6.81 -18.34
CA LEU A 251 14.77 -7.39 -17.72
C LEU A 251 13.72 -6.32 -17.52
N ILE A 252 12.61 -6.43 -18.24
CA ILE A 252 11.53 -5.44 -18.23
C ILE A 252 10.25 -6.10 -17.74
N THR A 253 9.62 -5.51 -16.73
CA THR A 253 8.30 -5.92 -16.21
C THR A 253 7.22 -5.19 -16.97
N LEU A 254 6.16 -5.90 -17.38
CA LEU A 254 4.97 -5.33 -18.00
C LEU A 254 3.93 -4.98 -16.92
N ASP A 255 3.42 -3.75 -16.94
CA ASP A 255 2.33 -3.33 -16.07
C ASP A 255 0.99 -3.42 -16.79
N LEU A 256 0.22 -4.46 -16.47
CA LEU A 256 -1.07 -4.69 -17.11
C LEU A 256 -2.11 -3.65 -16.72
N ALA A 257 -2.06 -3.11 -15.49
CA ALA A 257 -2.98 -2.07 -15.06
C ALA A 257 -2.79 -0.80 -15.90
N LEU A 258 -1.54 -0.39 -16.16
CA LEU A 258 -1.24 0.73 -17.05
C LEU A 258 -1.68 0.48 -18.50
N MET A 259 -1.57 -0.77 -18.97
CA MET A 259 -2.03 -1.13 -20.32
C MET A 259 -3.55 -1.03 -20.46
N ILE A 260 -4.30 -1.37 -19.41
CA ILE A 260 -5.77 -1.28 -19.37
C ILE A 260 -6.22 0.17 -19.14
N ALA A 261 -5.48 0.94 -18.35
CA ALA A 261 -5.80 2.32 -18.01
C ALA A 261 -6.01 3.20 -19.26
N GLY A 262 -7.15 3.88 -19.31
CA GLY A 262 -7.52 4.74 -20.44
C GLY A 262 -7.89 4.00 -21.73
N THR A 263 -8.05 2.68 -21.71
CA THR A 263 -8.66 1.94 -22.82
C THR A 263 -10.17 1.86 -22.63
N LYS A 264 -10.94 2.29 -23.63
CA LYS A 264 -12.41 2.15 -23.64
C LYS A 264 -12.87 0.90 -24.38
N TYR A 265 -12.02 0.40 -25.27
CA TYR A 265 -12.32 -0.71 -26.16
C TYR A 265 -11.18 -1.73 -26.11
N ARG A 266 -11.54 -3.02 -26.13
CA ARG A 266 -10.59 -4.15 -26.18
C ARG A 266 -9.53 -4.00 -27.28
N GLY A 267 -9.91 -3.49 -28.45
CA GLY A 267 -8.98 -3.29 -29.56
C GLY A 267 -7.80 -2.35 -29.25
N GLN A 268 -8.02 -1.34 -28.40
CA GLN A 268 -6.97 -0.40 -27.99
C GLN A 268 -5.92 -1.09 -27.09
N PHE A 269 -6.37 -1.98 -26.21
CA PHE A 269 -5.46 -2.80 -25.40
C PHE A 269 -4.63 -3.74 -26.27
N GLU A 270 -5.27 -4.41 -27.24
CA GLU A 270 -4.58 -5.29 -28.19
C GLU A 270 -3.55 -4.54 -29.04
N GLU A 271 -3.85 -3.30 -29.44
CA GLU A 271 -2.92 -2.43 -30.16
C GLU A 271 -1.69 -2.07 -29.31
N ARG A 272 -1.88 -1.76 -28.02
CA ARG A 272 -0.78 -1.51 -27.07
C ARG A 272 0.11 -2.75 -26.90
N ILE A 273 -0.46 -3.94 -26.74
CA ILE A 273 0.31 -5.20 -26.69
C ILE A 273 1.07 -5.42 -28.00
N LYS A 274 0.45 -5.21 -29.16
CA LYS A 274 1.13 -5.34 -30.45
C LYS A 274 2.34 -4.41 -30.55
N ALA A 275 2.20 -3.15 -30.15
CA ALA A 275 3.30 -2.18 -30.14
C ALA A 275 4.48 -2.66 -29.27
N VAL A 276 4.20 -3.11 -28.05
CA VAL A 276 5.21 -3.68 -27.14
C VAL A 276 5.90 -4.89 -27.77
N MET A 277 5.13 -5.80 -28.37
CA MET A 277 5.67 -7.02 -29.00
C MET A 277 6.55 -6.74 -30.22
N GLU A 278 6.20 -5.75 -31.04
CA GLU A 278 7.05 -5.32 -32.16
C GLU A 278 8.37 -4.72 -31.68
N GLU A 279 8.34 -3.97 -30.59
CA GLU A 279 9.53 -3.37 -29.98
C GLU A 279 10.47 -4.44 -29.41
N ILE A 280 9.92 -5.44 -28.72
CA ILE A 280 10.70 -6.59 -28.23
C ILE A 280 11.39 -7.32 -29.40
N LYS A 281 10.65 -7.55 -30.48
CA LYS A 281 11.16 -8.24 -31.67
C LYS A 281 12.31 -7.49 -32.35
N LYS A 282 12.26 -6.15 -32.39
CA LYS A 282 13.29 -5.32 -33.04
C LYS A 282 14.62 -5.33 -32.28
N ASN A 283 14.59 -5.30 -30.94
CA ASN A 283 15.81 -5.18 -30.13
C ASN A 283 16.44 -6.56 -29.81
N GLY A 284 15.64 -7.62 -29.63
CA GLY A 284 16.11 -9.00 -29.42
C GLY A 284 16.86 -9.28 -28.10
N ASN A 285 17.26 -8.25 -27.36
CA ASN A 285 17.96 -8.31 -26.08
C ASN A 285 17.03 -8.09 -24.87
N ILE A 286 15.72 -8.16 -25.05
CA ILE A 286 14.74 -7.94 -23.98
C ILE A 286 14.29 -9.28 -23.39
N LEU A 287 14.21 -9.35 -22.08
CA LEU A 287 13.58 -10.41 -21.31
C LEU A 287 12.35 -9.80 -20.62
N LEU A 288 11.16 -10.30 -20.96
CA LEU A 288 9.91 -9.74 -20.46
C LEU A 288 9.45 -10.49 -19.21
N PHE A 289 9.18 -9.80 -18.11
CA PHE A 289 8.46 -10.35 -16.96
C PHE A 289 6.99 -9.96 -17.04
N ILE A 290 6.12 -10.97 -16.92
CA ILE A 290 4.67 -10.81 -16.86
C ILE A 290 4.21 -11.39 -15.53
N ASP A 291 3.82 -10.49 -14.62
CA ASP A 291 3.10 -10.91 -13.43
C ASP A 291 1.65 -11.26 -13.81
N GLU A 292 1.04 -12.16 -13.04
CA GLU A 292 -0.31 -12.65 -13.29
C GLU A 292 -0.54 -13.10 -14.74
N LEU A 293 0.36 -13.93 -15.28
CA LEU A 293 0.39 -14.36 -16.70
C LEU A 293 -0.98 -14.84 -17.23
N HIS A 294 -1.82 -15.40 -16.37
CA HIS A 294 -3.16 -15.86 -16.73
C HIS A 294 -4.10 -14.75 -17.21
N THR A 295 -3.91 -13.50 -16.77
CA THR A 295 -4.75 -12.35 -17.17
C THR A 295 -4.65 -12.06 -18.67
N ILE A 296 -3.46 -12.24 -19.27
CA ILE A 296 -3.24 -12.03 -20.71
C ILE A 296 -3.67 -13.25 -21.54
N VAL A 297 -3.66 -14.43 -20.91
CA VAL A 297 -3.89 -15.73 -21.55
C VAL A 297 -5.33 -16.24 -21.33
N GLY A 298 -6.15 -15.50 -20.58
CA GLY A 298 -7.47 -15.89 -20.08
C GLY A 298 -8.48 -16.16 -21.20
N ALA A 299 -8.48 -17.40 -21.68
CA ALA A 299 -9.38 -17.92 -22.70
C ALA A 299 -10.86 -17.69 -22.36
N GLY A 300 -11.45 -16.63 -22.91
CA GLY A 300 -12.84 -16.50 -23.36
C GLY A 300 -14.01 -16.85 -22.41
N ALA A 301 -13.80 -17.04 -21.11
CA ALA A 301 -14.81 -17.68 -20.24
C ALA A 301 -15.61 -16.73 -19.33
N ALA A 302 -15.36 -15.42 -19.35
CA ALA A 302 -16.19 -14.43 -18.66
C ALA A 302 -16.46 -13.24 -19.60
N GLU A 303 -17.71 -12.76 -19.66
CA GLU A 303 -18.07 -11.54 -20.37
C GLU A 303 -17.25 -10.36 -19.82
N GLY A 304 -16.14 -10.02 -20.48
CA GLY A 304 -15.25 -8.92 -20.09
C GLY A 304 -13.76 -9.26 -19.95
N ALA A 305 -13.37 -10.55 -19.96
CA ALA A 305 -11.96 -10.92 -19.87
C ALA A 305 -11.16 -10.52 -21.13
N ILE A 306 -10.03 -9.85 -20.92
CA ILE A 306 -9.16 -9.34 -21.99
C ILE A 306 -8.23 -10.48 -22.45
N ASP A 307 -8.50 -11.06 -23.62
CA ASP A 307 -7.68 -12.15 -24.16
C ASP A 307 -6.73 -11.67 -25.27
N ALA A 308 -5.43 -11.67 -24.97
CA ALA A 308 -4.35 -11.37 -25.91
C ALA A 308 -3.49 -12.60 -26.24
N SER A 309 -3.97 -13.81 -25.92
CA SER A 309 -3.28 -15.06 -26.23
C SER A 309 -2.97 -15.21 -27.73
N ASN A 310 -3.87 -14.72 -28.60
CA ASN A 310 -3.69 -14.73 -30.06
C ASN A 310 -2.50 -13.88 -30.54
N ILE A 311 -2.10 -12.85 -29.79
CA ILE A 311 -0.98 -11.97 -30.12
C ILE A 311 0.34 -12.58 -29.62
N LEU A 312 0.31 -13.24 -28.46
CA LEU A 312 1.49 -13.83 -27.84
C LEU A 312 1.89 -15.19 -28.45
N LYS A 313 0.91 -16.04 -28.79
CA LYS A 313 1.13 -17.40 -29.33
C LYS A 313 2.12 -17.44 -30.51
N PRO A 314 2.00 -16.58 -31.55
CA PRO A 314 2.93 -16.62 -32.68
C PRO A 314 4.37 -16.27 -32.27
N SER A 315 4.55 -15.26 -31.41
CA SER A 315 5.86 -14.79 -30.97
C SER A 315 6.55 -15.76 -30.01
N LEU A 316 5.78 -16.40 -29.11
CA LEU A 316 6.24 -17.51 -28.28
C LEU A 316 6.55 -18.75 -29.12
N SER A 317 5.78 -19.01 -30.17
CA SER A 317 5.97 -20.17 -31.04
C SER A 317 7.28 -20.09 -31.84
N ARG A 318 7.56 -18.90 -32.39
CA ARG A 318 8.77 -18.60 -33.18
C ARG A 318 10.03 -18.42 -32.32
N GLY A 319 9.88 -18.17 -31.02
CA GLY A 319 11.00 -17.87 -30.12
C GLY A 319 11.47 -16.41 -30.22
N ASP A 320 10.68 -15.54 -30.85
CA ASP A 320 10.94 -14.10 -30.93
C ASP A 320 10.73 -13.42 -29.56
N LEU A 321 9.85 -13.97 -28.73
CA LEU A 321 9.59 -13.52 -27.36
C LEU A 321 10.19 -14.49 -26.37
N GLN A 322 11.05 -13.97 -25.48
CA GLN A 322 11.48 -14.66 -24.27
C GLN A 322 10.84 -13.97 -23.07
N CYS A 323 10.10 -14.72 -22.26
CA CYS A 323 9.43 -14.16 -21.08
C CYS A 323 9.50 -15.08 -19.85
N ILE A 324 9.35 -14.45 -18.69
CA ILE A 324 9.14 -15.08 -17.39
C ILE A 324 7.70 -14.76 -17.00
N GLY A 325 6.91 -15.79 -16.69
CA GLY A 325 5.56 -15.62 -16.15
C GLY A 325 5.51 -15.90 -14.65
N ALA A 326 4.61 -15.23 -13.93
CA ALA A 326 4.20 -15.62 -12.58
C ALA A 326 2.68 -15.78 -12.52
N THR A 327 2.19 -16.81 -11.84
CA THR A 327 0.73 -17.05 -11.65
C THR A 327 0.51 -18.08 -10.54
N THR A 328 -0.73 -18.28 -10.08
CA THR A 328 -1.06 -19.35 -9.14
C THR A 328 -1.15 -20.71 -9.83
N LEU A 329 -1.06 -21.79 -9.04
CA LEU A 329 -1.21 -23.15 -9.57
C LEU A 329 -2.59 -23.37 -10.21
N ASP A 330 -3.64 -22.80 -9.62
CA ASP A 330 -5.02 -22.96 -10.08
C ASP A 330 -5.27 -22.23 -11.39
N GLU A 331 -4.81 -20.99 -11.51
CA GLU A 331 -4.90 -20.22 -12.75
C GLU A 331 -4.12 -20.88 -13.89
N TYR A 332 -2.92 -21.40 -13.59
CA TYR A 332 -2.12 -22.10 -14.58
C TYR A 332 -2.86 -23.31 -15.14
N ARG A 333 -3.47 -24.13 -14.26
CA ARG A 333 -4.30 -25.29 -14.64
C ARG A 333 -5.52 -24.88 -15.47
N LYS A 334 -6.19 -23.79 -15.08
CA LYS A 334 -7.41 -23.31 -15.74
C LYS A 334 -7.15 -22.74 -17.13
N HIS A 335 -6.10 -21.95 -17.30
CA HIS A 335 -5.92 -21.10 -18.49
C HIS A 335 -4.72 -21.50 -19.38
N ILE A 336 -3.64 -22.04 -18.81
CA ILE A 336 -2.39 -22.28 -19.57
C ILE A 336 -2.22 -23.77 -19.90
N GLU A 337 -2.47 -24.66 -18.94
CA GLU A 337 -2.27 -26.10 -19.10
C GLU A 337 -3.24 -26.74 -20.11
N LYS A 338 -4.44 -26.18 -20.25
CA LYS A 338 -5.40 -26.61 -21.27
C LYS A 338 -5.00 -26.23 -22.69
N ASP A 339 -4.11 -25.24 -22.85
CA ASP A 339 -3.67 -24.77 -24.16
C ASP A 339 -2.34 -25.44 -24.58
N ALA A 340 -2.45 -26.43 -25.47
CA ALA A 340 -1.32 -27.21 -25.95
C ALA A 340 -0.26 -26.38 -26.71
N ALA A 341 -0.58 -25.16 -27.19
CA ALA A 341 0.41 -24.30 -27.83
C ALA A 341 1.30 -23.61 -26.78
N LEU A 342 0.71 -23.13 -25.70
CA LEU A 342 1.41 -22.44 -24.61
C LEU A 342 2.16 -23.41 -23.70
N GLU A 343 1.56 -24.54 -23.36
CA GLU A 343 2.17 -25.59 -22.53
C GLU A 343 3.51 -26.09 -23.13
N ARG A 344 3.61 -26.13 -24.47
CA ARG A 344 4.84 -26.52 -25.17
C ARG A 344 5.93 -25.46 -25.16
N ARG A 345 5.66 -24.23 -24.69
CA ARG A 345 6.61 -23.12 -24.65
C ARG A 345 7.03 -22.74 -23.23
N PHE A 346 6.16 -23.00 -22.26
CA PHE A 346 6.45 -22.73 -20.86
C PHE A 346 7.07 -23.92 -20.12
N GLN A 347 7.88 -23.62 -19.12
CA GLN A 347 8.45 -24.59 -18.19
C GLN A 347 8.09 -24.19 -16.76
N LYS A 348 7.42 -25.10 -16.04
CA LYS A 348 6.96 -24.86 -14.67
C LYS A 348 8.14 -24.84 -13.67
N ILE A 349 8.14 -23.87 -12.76
CA ILE A 349 8.97 -23.79 -11.56
C ILE A 349 8.03 -23.62 -10.38
N ILE A 350 8.01 -24.59 -9.46
CA ILE A 350 7.17 -24.52 -8.26
C ILE A 350 7.91 -23.71 -7.20
N VAL A 351 7.29 -22.63 -6.74
CA VAL A 351 7.79 -21.74 -5.69
C VAL A 351 7.00 -22.05 -4.43
N GLN A 352 7.72 -22.58 -3.43
CA GLN A 352 7.14 -22.87 -2.13
C GLN A 352 7.25 -21.64 -1.22
N PRO A 353 6.33 -21.46 -0.26
CA PRO A 353 6.53 -20.52 0.84
C PRO A 353 7.86 -20.82 1.55
N PRO A 354 8.62 -19.79 1.98
CA PRO A 354 9.81 -20.00 2.79
C PRO A 354 9.43 -20.55 4.17
N SER A 355 10.38 -21.20 4.81
CA SER A 355 10.26 -21.58 6.23
C SER A 355 10.27 -20.34 7.14
N VAL A 356 9.90 -20.52 8.41
CA VAL A 356 9.97 -19.46 9.42
C VAL A 356 11.41 -18.94 9.54
N ASP A 357 12.40 -19.83 9.62
CA ASP A 357 13.82 -19.47 9.70
C ASP A 357 14.30 -18.68 8.47
N GLU A 358 13.93 -19.13 7.26
CA GLU A 358 14.24 -18.38 6.02
C GLU A 358 13.55 -17.02 5.99
N THR A 359 12.34 -16.91 6.55
CA THR A 359 11.62 -15.64 6.65
C THR A 359 12.31 -14.67 7.60
N ILE A 360 12.85 -15.15 8.72
CA ILE A 360 13.63 -14.32 9.65
C ILE A 360 14.85 -13.73 8.93
N GLU A 361 15.56 -14.52 8.13
CA GLU A 361 16.68 -14.02 7.32
C GLU A 361 16.24 -12.99 6.27
N ILE A 362 15.07 -13.19 5.65
CA ILE A 362 14.48 -12.20 4.74
C ILE A 362 14.20 -10.89 5.48
N LEU A 363 13.56 -10.95 6.65
CA LEU A 363 13.26 -9.78 7.46
C LEU A 363 14.53 -9.05 7.93
N ARG A 364 15.57 -9.78 8.34
CA ARG A 364 16.89 -9.21 8.69
C ARG A 364 17.52 -8.47 7.51
N GLY A 365 17.40 -9.01 6.29
CA GLY A 365 17.92 -8.35 5.09
C GLY A 365 17.14 -7.10 4.67
N LEU A 366 15.83 -7.05 4.96
CA LEU A 366 14.96 -5.91 4.68
C LEU A 366 14.99 -4.83 5.77
N ARG A 367 15.38 -5.21 7.00
CA ARG A 367 15.39 -4.37 8.22
C ARG A 367 15.83 -2.94 7.95
N LYS A 368 17.03 -2.74 7.41
CA LYS A 368 17.62 -1.41 7.21
C LYS A 368 16.73 -0.48 6.37
N LYS A 369 16.08 -1.00 5.32
CA LYS A 369 15.20 -0.19 4.47
C LYS A 369 13.92 0.21 5.18
N TYR A 370 13.34 -0.69 5.97
CA TYR A 370 12.16 -0.37 6.77
C TYR A 370 12.48 0.58 7.93
N GLU A 371 13.65 0.46 8.56
CA GLU A 371 14.14 1.39 9.59
C GLU A 371 14.29 2.81 9.01
N GLU A 372 14.94 2.94 7.85
CA GLU A 372 15.09 4.22 7.13
C GLU A 372 13.73 4.78 6.68
N HIS A 373 12.84 3.93 6.18
CA HIS A 373 11.52 4.35 5.70
C HIS A 373 10.67 4.92 6.84
N HIS A 374 10.62 4.24 7.99
CA HIS A 374 9.74 4.61 9.11
C HIS A 374 10.39 5.49 10.17
N GLY A 375 11.73 5.58 10.21
CA GLY A 375 12.45 6.26 11.28
C GLY A 375 12.36 5.52 12.62
N VAL A 376 12.39 4.19 12.58
CA VAL A 376 12.32 3.29 13.75
C VAL A 376 13.51 2.33 13.75
N THR A 377 13.74 1.63 14.86
CA THR A 377 14.72 0.52 14.92
C THR A 377 14.01 -0.78 15.27
N TYR A 378 14.21 -1.85 14.53
CA TYR A 378 13.61 -3.14 14.85
C TYR A 378 14.56 -3.97 15.69
N THR A 379 14.12 -4.52 16.82
CA THR A 379 14.90 -5.51 17.57
C THR A 379 14.98 -6.83 16.78
N ASP A 380 15.97 -7.68 17.07
CA ASP A 380 16.07 -8.98 16.38
C ASP A 380 14.91 -9.89 16.81
N GLU A 381 14.55 -9.81 18.08
CA GLU A 381 13.43 -10.47 18.72
C GLU A 381 12.10 -10.11 18.03
N ALA A 382 11.87 -8.83 17.68
CA ALA A 382 10.70 -8.41 16.92
C ALA A 382 10.59 -9.08 15.54
N LEU A 383 11.71 -9.30 14.83
CA LEU A 383 11.71 -9.96 13.52
C LEU A 383 11.38 -11.45 13.65
N VAL A 384 11.95 -12.11 14.67
CA VAL A 384 11.64 -13.51 15.01
C VAL A 384 10.17 -13.66 15.38
N GLU A 385 9.66 -12.76 16.20
CA GLU A 385 8.27 -12.76 16.65
C GLU A 385 7.32 -12.51 15.48
N ALA A 386 7.63 -11.59 14.57
CA ALA A 386 6.81 -11.31 13.38
C ALA A 386 6.69 -12.54 12.47
N ALA A 387 7.79 -13.25 12.22
CA ALA A 387 7.76 -14.49 11.43
C ALA A 387 6.97 -15.60 12.14
N THR A 388 7.17 -15.77 13.44
CA THR A 388 6.54 -16.85 14.22
C THR A 388 5.04 -16.62 14.44
N LEU A 389 4.65 -15.40 14.83
CA LEU A 389 3.26 -15.05 15.07
C LEU A 389 2.46 -14.98 13.77
N SER A 390 3.02 -14.42 12.70
CA SER A 390 2.32 -14.43 11.41
C SER A 390 2.09 -15.85 10.92
N ASP A 391 3.05 -16.76 11.10
CA ASP A 391 2.86 -18.17 10.73
C ASP A 391 1.73 -18.82 11.52
N ARG A 392 1.70 -18.59 12.83
CA ARG A 392 0.76 -19.22 13.76
C ARG A 392 -0.65 -18.64 13.73
N TYR A 393 -0.81 -17.33 13.61
CA TYR A 393 -2.09 -16.64 13.84
C TYR A 393 -2.71 -16.03 12.57
N ILE A 394 -1.90 -15.68 11.55
CA ILE A 394 -2.40 -15.09 10.31
C ILE A 394 -2.56 -16.20 9.25
N HIS A 395 -3.79 -16.70 9.15
CA HIS A 395 -4.17 -17.73 8.19
C HIS A 395 -4.69 -17.11 6.88
N GLY A 396 -4.63 -17.86 5.77
CA GLY A 396 -5.07 -17.41 4.44
C GLY A 396 -4.07 -16.53 3.68
N ARG A 397 -2.96 -16.16 4.30
CA ARG A 397 -1.78 -15.54 3.67
C ARG A 397 -0.55 -16.42 3.87
N TYR A 398 0.46 -16.22 3.04
CA TYR A 398 1.69 -17.02 3.04
C TYR A 398 2.90 -16.17 3.45
N LEU A 399 3.91 -16.82 4.03
CA LEU A 399 5.22 -16.21 4.23
C LEU A 399 5.89 -15.97 2.87
N PRO A 400 6.76 -14.95 2.74
CA PRO A 400 7.15 -13.98 3.77
C PRO A 400 6.21 -12.76 3.88
N ASP A 401 5.29 -12.56 2.93
CA ASP A 401 4.40 -11.39 2.82
C ASP A 401 3.72 -10.99 4.13
N LYS A 402 3.02 -11.92 4.78
CA LYS A 402 2.35 -11.64 6.06
C LYS A 402 3.28 -11.20 7.19
N ALA A 403 4.56 -11.60 7.17
CA ALA A 403 5.52 -11.20 8.19
C ALA A 403 6.11 -9.82 7.89
N ILE A 404 6.33 -9.51 6.60
CA ILE A 404 6.77 -8.19 6.13
C ILE A 404 5.69 -7.15 6.45
N ASP A 405 4.43 -7.45 6.17
CA ASP A 405 3.28 -6.58 6.49
C ASP A 405 3.22 -6.24 7.98
N LEU A 406 3.46 -7.21 8.87
CA LEU A 406 3.47 -6.97 10.32
C LEU A 406 4.58 -6.02 10.76
N ILE A 407 5.79 -6.18 10.21
CA ILE A 407 6.92 -5.31 10.50
C ILE A 407 6.66 -3.90 9.97
N ASP A 408 6.11 -3.78 8.76
CA ASP A 408 5.76 -2.50 8.14
C ASP A 408 4.70 -1.76 8.97
N GLU A 409 3.63 -2.46 9.40
CA GLU A 409 2.58 -1.88 10.23
C GLU A 409 3.07 -1.54 11.64
N ALA A 410 3.93 -2.37 12.25
CA ALA A 410 4.55 -2.07 13.54
C ALA A 410 5.41 -0.80 13.47
N GLY A 411 6.22 -0.65 12.41
CA GLY A 411 7.00 0.56 12.18
C GLY A 411 6.13 1.79 11.97
N ALA A 412 5.09 1.68 11.13
CA ALA A 412 4.14 2.76 10.89
C ALA A 412 3.42 3.17 12.19
N LYS A 413 2.98 2.20 13.00
CA LYS A 413 2.31 2.44 14.29
C LYS A 413 3.22 3.21 15.25
N MET A 414 4.47 2.79 15.41
CA MET A 414 5.42 3.49 16.30
C MET A 414 5.77 4.87 15.78
N ARG A 415 5.90 5.04 14.46
CA ARG A 415 6.10 6.36 13.85
C ARG A 415 4.93 7.30 14.13
N VAL A 416 3.69 6.82 13.97
CA VAL A 416 2.48 7.61 14.27
C VAL A 416 2.41 7.96 15.75
N ALA A 417 2.72 7.01 16.64
CA ALA A 417 2.78 7.27 18.08
C ALA A 417 3.83 8.34 18.43
N ALA A 418 4.99 8.32 17.76
CA ALA A 418 6.05 9.31 17.93
C ALA A 418 5.72 10.69 17.34
N MET A 419 4.79 10.77 16.37
CA MET A 419 4.31 12.06 15.83
C MET A 419 3.38 12.79 16.80
N GLY A 420 2.83 12.11 17.82
CA GLY A 420 1.99 12.73 18.84
C GLY A 420 2.71 13.89 19.50
N GLN A 421 2.17 15.10 19.33
CA GLN A 421 2.66 16.28 20.04
C GLN A 421 2.43 16.07 21.55
N PRO A 422 3.44 16.27 22.42
CA PRO A 422 3.27 16.09 23.86
C PRO A 422 2.07 16.88 24.37
N SER A 423 1.31 16.29 25.31
CA SER A 423 0.12 16.91 25.92
C SER A 423 0.42 18.32 26.41
N ASP A 424 1.63 18.55 26.90
CA ASP A 424 2.07 19.80 27.47
C ASP A 424 2.17 20.92 26.42
N ILE A 425 2.59 20.60 25.19
CA ILE A 425 2.64 21.58 24.09
C ILE A 425 1.22 21.92 23.63
N SER A 426 0.32 20.93 23.54
CA SER A 426 -1.09 21.17 23.20
C SER A 426 -1.83 22.00 24.26
N GLN A 427 -1.53 21.78 25.55
CA GLN A 427 -2.08 22.57 26.66
C GLN A 427 -1.58 24.02 26.60
N LEU A 428 -0.28 24.24 26.39
CA LEU A 428 0.29 25.57 26.25
C LEU A 428 -0.28 26.34 25.05
N GLU A 429 -0.53 25.68 23.92
CA GLU A 429 -1.20 26.31 22.76
C GLU A 429 -2.63 26.76 23.09
N SER A 430 -3.38 25.94 23.83
CA SER A 430 -4.71 26.30 24.32
C SER A 430 -4.67 27.50 25.27
N GLU A 431 -3.75 27.50 26.24
CA GLU A 431 -3.55 28.62 27.18
C GLU A 431 -3.17 29.92 26.47
N ILE A 432 -2.34 29.86 25.42
CA ILE A 432 -1.97 31.02 24.61
C ILE A 432 -3.19 31.57 23.88
N GLU A 433 -4.03 30.70 23.30
CA GLU A 433 -5.22 31.12 22.57
C GLU A 433 -6.28 31.72 23.50
N GLU A 434 -6.48 31.15 24.69
CA GLU A 434 -7.33 31.72 25.74
C GLU A 434 -6.83 33.09 26.19
N THR A 435 -5.54 33.22 26.46
CA THR A 435 -4.90 34.48 26.88
C THR A 435 -5.04 35.54 25.78
N LYS A 436 -4.89 35.15 24.51
CA LYS A 436 -5.06 36.03 23.36
C LYS A 436 -6.50 36.53 23.22
N ARG A 437 -7.51 35.64 23.38
CA ARG A 437 -8.92 36.04 23.39
C ARG A 437 -9.25 36.97 24.56
N ALA A 438 -8.72 36.67 25.75
CA ALA A 438 -8.89 37.53 26.93
C ALA A 438 -8.27 38.91 26.72
N LYS A 439 -7.12 38.98 26.06
CA LYS A 439 -6.43 40.23 25.69
C LYS A 439 -7.24 41.05 24.69
N GLU A 440 -7.74 40.43 23.61
CA GLU A 440 -8.59 41.09 22.61
C GLU A 440 -9.87 41.64 23.25
N LYS A 441 -10.49 40.87 24.15
CA LYS A 441 -11.64 41.33 24.93
C LYS A 441 -11.30 42.54 25.82
N ALA A 442 -10.18 42.51 26.54
CA ALA A 442 -9.72 43.63 27.39
C ALA A 442 -9.41 44.90 26.56
N ILE A 443 -8.89 44.74 25.33
CA ILE A 443 -8.70 45.86 24.40
C ILE A 443 -10.06 46.43 23.97
N SER A 444 -11.03 45.57 23.64
CA SER A 444 -12.37 45.99 23.23
C SER A 444 -13.14 46.72 24.34
N THR A 445 -12.91 46.37 25.61
CA THR A 445 -13.51 47.02 26.77
C THR A 445 -12.68 48.18 27.33
N GLN A 446 -11.60 48.58 26.64
CA GLN A 446 -10.69 49.68 27.03
C GLN A 446 -9.99 49.46 28.39
N GLU A 447 -9.88 48.22 28.86
CA GLU A 447 -9.13 47.83 30.06
C GLU A 447 -7.62 47.70 29.74
N TYR A 448 -6.96 48.81 29.41
CA TYR A 448 -5.58 48.81 28.89
C TYR A 448 -4.54 48.20 29.85
N GLU A 449 -4.70 48.37 31.17
CA GLU A 449 -3.77 47.80 32.15
C GLU A 449 -3.84 46.27 32.19
N LYS A 450 -5.05 45.71 32.07
CA LYS A 450 -5.27 44.26 32.01
C LYS A 450 -4.79 43.69 30.69
N ALA A 451 -5.01 44.39 29.58
CA ALA A 451 -4.49 44.02 28.28
C ALA A 451 -2.94 43.99 28.27
N ALA A 452 -2.28 44.89 28.99
CA ALA A 452 -0.82 44.88 29.16
C ALA A 452 -0.33 43.64 29.92
N ARG A 453 -0.97 43.28 31.05
CA ARG A 453 -0.64 42.07 31.82
C ARG A 453 -0.82 40.79 30.98
N LEU A 454 -1.95 40.67 30.29
CA LEU A 454 -2.24 39.53 29.40
C LEU A 454 -1.26 39.44 28.21
N ARG A 455 -0.74 40.57 27.73
CA ARG A 455 0.32 40.59 26.70
C ARG A 455 1.64 40.02 27.23
N ASP A 456 2.01 40.38 28.45
CA ASP A 456 3.24 39.88 29.08
C ASP A 456 3.12 38.38 29.43
N ASP A 457 1.94 37.93 29.86
CA ASP A 457 1.66 36.51 30.10
C ASP A 457 1.65 35.70 28.80
N GLU A 458 1.03 36.20 27.72
CA GLU A 458 1.11 35.59 26.39
C GLU A 458 2.57 35.47 25.91
N LYS A 459 3.40 36.50 26.15
CA LYS A 459 4.81 36.47 25.79
C LYS A 459 5.57 35.38 26.55
N LYS A 460 5.36 35.25 27.86
CA LYS A 460 5.96 34.19 28.69
C LYS A 460 5.52 32.79 28.23
N LEU A 461 4.23 32.62 27.93
CA LEU A 461 3.70 31.34 27.44
C LEU A 461 4.30 30.98 26.08
N ARG A 462 4.46 31.95 25.16
CA ARG A 462 5.13 31.73 23.88
C ARG A 462 6.61 31.39 24.02
N GLU A 463 7.32 32.03 24.95
CA GLU A 463 8.73 31.70 25.26
C GLU A 463 8.86 30.27 25.80
N LYS A 464 7.96 29.85 26.72
CA LYS A 464 7.88 28.46 27.19
C LYS A 464 7.56 27.48 26.07
N LEU A 465 6.58 27.79 25.21
CA LEU A 465 6.21 26.96 24.07
C LEU A 465 7.40 26.79 23.11
N HIS A 466 8.15 27.87 22.84
CA HIS A 466 9.34 27.80 22.00
C HIS A 466 10.42 26.91 22.63
N ALA A 467 10.69 27.06 23.93
CA ALA A 467 11.68 26.23 24.62
C ALA A 467 11.30 24.73 24.56
N LEU A 468 10.05 24.39 24.90
CA LEU A 468 9.56 23.00 24.86
C LEU A 468 9.56 22.42 23.44
N ARG A 469 9.22 23.22 22.42
CA ARG A 469 9.27 22.78 21.03
C ARG A 469 10.69 22.51 20.55
N THR A 470 11.65 23.36 20.90
CA THR A 470 13.05 23.14 20.54
C THR A 470 13.63 21.90 21.24
N GLU A 471 13.30 21.69 22.51
CA GLU A 471 13.66 20.47 23.23
C GLU A 471 13.02 19.23 22.60
N TRP A 472 11.75 19.31 22.20
CA TRP A 472 11.08 18.21 21.50
C TRP A 472 11.65 17.93 20.11
N GLU A 473 11.97 18.96 19.33
CA GLU A 473 12.58 18.81 17.99
C GLU A 473 13.96 18.16 18.08
N THR A 474 14.76 18.50 19.09
CA THR A 474 16.06 17.85 19.32
C THR A 474 15.91 16.39 19.77
N VAL A 475 14.98 16.08 20.66
CA VAL A 475 14.67 14.69 21.08
C VAL A 475 14.13 13.85 19.91
N LYS A 476 13.35 14.47 19.00
CA LYS A 476 12.78 13.82 17.82
C LYS A 476 13.82 13.45 16.76
N GLU A 477 14.88 14.24 16.61
CA GLU A 477 15.97 13.93 15.67
C GLU A 477 16.93 12.85 16.20
N GLU A 478 17.05 12.71 17.52
CA GLU A 478 18.02 11.80 18.16
C GLU A 478 17.48 10.39 18.46
N HIS A 479 16.16 10.18 18.58
CA HIS A 479 15.60 8.88 18.98
C HIS A 479 14.81 8.18 17.86
N PHE A 480 15.45 7.17 17.24
CA PHE A 480 14.72 6.09 16.57
C PHE A 480 13.93 5.32 17.63
N VAL A 481 12.60 5.25 17.48
CA VAL A 481 11.77 4.50 18.40
C VAL A 481 11.99 3.00 18.16
N PRO A 482 12.34 2.21 19.20
CA PRO A 482 12.51 0.78 19.04
C PRO A 482 11.16 0.08 18.86
N VAL A 483 11.13 -0.91 17.98
CA VAL A 483 10.04 -1.86 17.80
C VAL A 483 10.50 -3.19 18.39
N ASP A 484 9.87 -3.59 19.49
CA ASP A 484 10.10 -4.84 20.22
C ASP A 484 9.06 -5.92 19.87
N GLU A 485 9.22 -7.12 20.44
CA GLU A 485 8.25 -8.20 20.27
C GLU A 485 6.84 -7.83 20.76
N GLU A 486 6.71 -6.97 21.77
CA GLU A 486 5.41 -6.57 22.32
C GLU A 486 4.62 -5.73 21.31
N ILE A 487 5.27 -4.81 20.60
CA ILE A 487 4.61 -4.02 19.55
C ILE A 487 4.13 -4.92 18.40
N VAL A 488 4.96 -5.87 17.97
CA VAL A 488 4.57 -6.83 16.91
C VAL A 488 3.36 -7.66 17.36
N ALA A 489 3.39 -8.17 18.60
CA ALA A 489 2.30 -8.92 19.18
C ALA A 489 1.00 -8.10 19.28
N GLN A 490 1.09 -6.81 19.61
CA GLN A 490 -0.06 -5.90 19.58
C GLN A 490 -0.64 -5.70 18.19
N VAL A 491 0.21 -5.60 17.15
CA VAL A 491 -0.25 -5.46 15.76
C VAL A 491 -0.97 -6.73 15.30
N VAL A 492 -0.42 -7.91 15.63
CA VAL A 492 -1.08 -9.20 15.37
C VAL A 492 -2.44 -9.24 16.06
N ALA A 493 -2.50 -8.80 17.32
CA ALA A 493 -3.75 -8.77 18.07
C ALA A 493 -4.80 -7.83 17.46
N SER A 494 -4.40 -6.65 16.97
CA SER A 494 -5.32 -5.74 16.30
C SER A 494 -5.80 -6.27 14.95
N GLN A 495 -4.92 -6.92 14.18
CA GLN A 495 -5.30 -7.51 12.88
C GLN A 495 -6.20 -8.74 13.01
N THR A 496 -5.91 -9.61 13.99
CA THR A 496 -6.59 -10.90 14.14
C THR A 496 -7.73 -10.89 15.15
N GLY A 497 -7.82 -9.85 15.99
CA GLY A 497 -8.73 -9.80 17.14
C GLY A 497 -8.29 -10.69 18.30
N ILE A 498 -7.13 -11.36 18.22
CA ILE A 498 -6.66 -12.31 19.23
C ILE A 498 -5.89 -11.55 20.32
N PRO A 499 -6.29 -11.61 21.60
CA PRO A 499 -5.62 -10.87 22.67
C PRO A 499 -4.12 -11.20 22.81
N VAL A 500 -3.28 -10.16 22.89
CA VAL A 500 -1.81 -10.22 23.11
C VAL A 500 -1.42 -11.14 24.29
N THR A 501 -2.26 -11.21 25.31
CA THR A 501 -2.05 -12.04 26.51
C THR A 501 -2.04 -13.55 26.25
N GLN A 502 -2.41 -14.02 25.06
CA GLN A 502 -2.31 -15.43 24.65
C GLN A 502 -0.91 -15.83 24.15
N LEU A 503 0.06 -14.90 24.14
CA LEU A 503 1.36 -15.08 23.46
C LEU A 503 2.53 -15.39 24.42
N THR A 504 2.32 -15.47 25.75
CA THR A 504 3.37 -15.69 26.75
C THR A 504 2.97 -16.71 27.84
N GLU A 505 3.90 -17.08 28.74
CA GLU A 505 3.71 -17.99 29.91
C GLU A 505 2.45 -17.68 30.77
N ALA A 506 1.88 -16.48 30.63
CA ALA A 506 0.61 -16.07 31.19
C ALA A 506 -0.61 -16.94 30.77
N GLU A 507 -0.56 -17.66 29.64
CA GLU A 507 -1.69 -18.48 29.15
C GLU A 507 -2.04 -19.62 30.12
N THR A 508 -1.03 -20.30 30.69
CA THR A 508 -1.27 -21.40 31.65
C THR A 508 -1.94 -20.88 32.93
N GLN A 509 -1.50 -19.73 33.43
CA GLN A 509 -2.11 -19.07 34.60
C GLN A 509 -3.53 -18.57 34.29
N LYS A 510 -3.77 -18.05 33.08
CA LYS A 510 -5.10 -17.64 32.63
C LYS A 510 -6.06 -18.82 32.55
N LEU A 511 -5.63 -19.98 32.05
CA LEU A 511 -6.44 -21.21 32.01
C LEU A 511 -6.75 -21.78 33.40
N LEU A 512 -5.87 -21.56 34.39
CA LEU A 512 -6.15 -21.90 35.79
C LEU A 512 -7.25 -20.98 36.37
N LYS A 513 -7.08 -19.66 36.22
CA LYS A 513 -8.06 -18.65 36.67
C LYS A 513 -9.40 -18.74 35.93
N MET A 514 -9.40 -19.17 34.67
CA MET A 514 -10.62 -19.34 33.88
C MET A 514 -11.58 -20.33 34.54
N GLN A 515 -11.09 -21.44 35.07
CA GLN A 515 -11.95 -22.43 35.73
C GLN A 515 -12.63 -21.84 36.97
N GLU A 516 -11.91 -21.06 37.77
CA GLU A 516 -12.47 -20.38 38.94
C GLU A 516 -13.53 -19.34 38.52
N THR A 517 -13.27 -18.60 37.44
CA THR A 517 -14.19 -17.59 36.91
C THR A 517 -15.46 -18.21 36.32
N LEU A 518 -15.32 -19.32 35.59
CA LEU A 518 -16.48 -20.03 35.04
C LEU A 518 -17.35 -20.64 36.14
N ARG A 519 -16.77 -21.11 37.25
CA ARG A 519 -17.52 -21.63 38.41
C ARG A 519 -18.32 -20.56 39.15
N THR A 520 -17.86 -19.32 39.19
CA THR A 520 -18.62 -18.23 39.83
C THR A 520 -19.80 -17.76 38.97
N GLN A 521 -19.69 -17.90 37.64
CA GLN A 521 -20.73 -17.46 36.70
C GLN A 521 -21.73 -18.57 36.34
N ILE A 522 -21.32 -19.84 36.36
CA ILE A 522 -22.17 -20.99 36.02
C ILE A 522 -22.56 -21.72 37.29
N ILE A 523 -23.83 -21.58 37.67
CA ILE A 523 -24.35 -22.12 38.93
C ILE A 523 -24.74 -23.59 38.75
N GLY A 524 -24.17 -24.49 39.56
CA GLY A 524 -24.61 -25.88 39.68
C GLY A 524 -24.11 -26.84 38.58
N GLN A 525 -23.16 -26.41 37.73
CA GLN A 525 -22.57 -27.24 36.65
C GLN A 525 -21.04 -27.42 36.82
N ASP A 526 -20.56 -27.52 38.06
CA ASP A 526 -19.13 -27.56 38.39
C ASP A 526 -18.38 -28.72 37.69
N ASP A 527 -19.03 -29.87 37.55
CA ASP A 527 -18.46 -31.05 36.89
C ASP A 527 -18.25 -30.81 35.39
N ALA A 528 -19.24 -30.21 34.71
CA ALA A 528 -19.14 -29.87 33.29
C ALA A 528 -18.02 -28.85 33.05
N VAL A 529 -17.94 -27.81 33.91
CA VAL A 529 -16.89 -26.79 33.85
C VAL A 529 -15.51 -27.43 34.05
N ASP A 530 -15.34 -28.35 35.01
CA ASP A 530 -14.07 -29.03 35.27
C ASP A 530 -13.61 -29.90 34.08
N VAL A 531 -14.53 -30.68 33.49
CA VAL A 531 -14.23 -31.53 32.33
C VAL A 531 -13.79 -30.69 31.13
N VAL A 532 -14.51 -29.61 30.84
CA VAL A 532 -14.19 -28.71 29.73
C VAL A 532 -12.84 -28.02 29.96
N CYS A 533 -12.61 -27.46 31.15
CA CYS A 533 -11.34 -26.79 31.47
C CYS A 533 -10.16 -27.74 31.38
N LYS A 534 -10.27 -28.97 31.87
CA LYS A 534 -9.22 -30.00 31.76
C LYS A 534 -8.92 -30.37 30.31
N ALA A 535 -9.94 -30.53 29.49
CA ALA A 535 -9.77 -30.85 28.07
C ALA A 535 -9.10 -29.71 27.30
N ILE A 536 -9.53 -28.46 27.51
CA ILE A 536 -8.93 -27.28 26.87
C ILE A 536 -7.47 -27.12 27.29
N ARG A 537 -7.13 -27.28 28.57
CA ARG A 537 -5.74 -27.24 29.06
C ARG A 537 -4.88 -28.27 28.33
N ARG A 538 -5.32 -29.52 28.25
CA ARG A 538 -4.60 -30.56 27.47
C ARG A 538 -4.41 -30.16 26.01
N GLY A 539 -5.46 -29.61 25.40
CA GLY A 539 -5.45 -29.13 24.02
C GLY A 539 -4.46 -27.97 23.77
N ARG A 540 -4.19 -27.14 24.78
CA ARG A 540 -3.28 -25.99 24.71
C ARG A 540 -1.84 -26.29 25.13
N THR A 541 -1.61 -27.30 25.96
CA THR A 541 -0.26 -27.73 26.37
C THR A 541 0.55 -28.45 25.27
N GLY A 542 0.07 -28.48 24.02
CA GLY A 542 0.75 -29.15 22.91
C GLY A 542 0.75 -30.68 22.97
N ILE A 543 0.03 -31.27 23.93
CA ILE A 543 -0.09 -32.73 24.13
C ILE A 543 -1.13 -33.35 23.17
N LYS A 544 -2.05 -32.54 22.60
CA LYS A 544 -3.03 -33.02 21.63
C LYS A 544 -2.42 -33.26 20.25
N ASP A 545 -3.12 -34.05 19.44
CA ASP A 545 -2.86 -34.09 18.00
C ASP A 545 -3.04 -32.69 17.40
N PRO A 546 -2.02 -32.12 16.73
CA PRO A 546 -2.10 -30.80 16.14
C PRO A 546 -3.13 -30.72 15.01
N ASN A 547 -3.53 -31.85 14.42
CA ASN A 547 -4.53 -31.88 13.36
C ASN A 547 -5.97 -31.83 13.85
N ARG A 548 -6.23 -31.88 15.17
CA ARG A 548 -7.59 -31.86 15.71
C ARG A 548 -7.96 -30.49 16.29
N PRO A 549 -9.26 -30.18 16.47
CA PRO A 549 -9.71 -28.96 17.15
C PRO A 549 -9.13 -28.81 18.57
N THR A 550 -9.15 -27.59 19.11
CA THR A 550 -8.63 -27.29 20.47
C THR A 550 -9.35 -28.10 21.55
N GLY A 551 -10.65 -28.30 21.36
CA GLY A 551 -11.49 -29.16 22.18
C GLY A 551 -12.76 -29.50 21.43
N SER A 552 -13.31 -30.68 21.71
CA SER A 552 -14.53 -31.18 21.10
C SER A 552 -15.42 -31.73 22.19
N PHE A 553 -16.63 -31.19 22.30
CA PHE A 553 -17.53 -31.45 23.41
C PHE A 553 -18.94 -31.77 22.93
N LEU A 554 -19.62 -32.65 23.67
CA LEU A 554 -21.05 -32.90 23.56
C LEU A 554 -21.69 -32.56 24.91
N PHE A 555 -22.51 -31.51 24.95
CA PHE A 555 -23.24 -31.06 26.13
C PHE A 555 -24.64 -31.67 26.14
N LEU A 556 -24.89 -32.55 27.10
CA LEU A 556 -26.15 -33.27 27.29
C LEU A 556 -26.96 -32.67 28.44
N GLY A 557 -28.28 -32.79 28.38
CA GLY A 557 -29.21 -32.28 29.39
C GLY A 557 -30.33 -31.42 28.82
N PRO A 558 -31.36 -31.07 29.61
CA PRO A 558 -32.52 -30.35 29.10
C PRO A 558 -32.20 -28.91 28.70
N THR A 559 -33.13 -28.26 27.99
CA THR A 559 -33.01 -26.83 27.66
C THR A 559 -32.97 -25.98 28.93
N GLY A 560 -32.22 -24.87 28.89
CA GLY A 560 -32.14 -23.92 30.02
C GLY A 560 -31.15 -24.29 31.14
N VAL A 561 -30.46 -25.43 31.08
CA VAL A 561 -29.46 -25.82 32.11
C VAL A 561 -28.11 -25.09 32.01
N GLY A 562 -27.93 -24.22 31.01
CA GLY A 562 -26.73 -23.41 30.83
C GLY A 562 -25.74 -23.90 29.76
N LYS A 563 -26.13 -24.84 28.88
CA LYS A 563 -25.28 -25.35 27.77
C LYS A 563 -24.73 -24.22 26.89
N THR A 564 -25.61 -23.37 26.37
CA THR A 564 -25.26 -22.21 25.53
C THR A 564 -24.52 -21.13 26.30
N LEU A 565 -24.84 -20.94 27.59
CA LEU A 565 -24.15 -19.98 28.45
C LEU A 565 -22.67 -20.36 28.64
N LEU A 566 -22.38 -21.64 28.89
CA LEU A 566 -21.01 -22.13 28.99
C LEU A 566 -20.24 -21.92 27.68
N ALA A 567 -20.87 -22.16 26.51
CA ALA A 567 -20.25 -21.90 25.21
C ALA A 567 -19.89 -20.42 25.01
N ARG A 568 -20.79 -19.50 25.39
CA ARG A 568 -20.55 -18.05 25.30
C ARG A 568 -19.43 -17.58 26.23
N LEU A 569 -19.44 -18.04 27.48
CA LEU A 569 -18.40 -17.71 28.45
C LEU A 569 -17.04 -18.29 28.06
N LEU A 570 -17.01 -19.46 27.42
CA LEU A 570 -15.79 -20.00 26.84
C LEU A 570 -15.28 -19.09 25.72
N ALA A 571 -16.13 -18.61 24.81
CA ALA A 571 -15.71 -17.68 23.76
C ALA A 571 -15.09 -16.40 24.34
N GLN A 572 -15.77 -15.80 25.32
CA GLN A 572 -15.30 -14.59 26.01
C GLN A 572 -13.96 -14.80 26.73
N HIS A 573 -13.81 -15.87 27.52
CA HIS A 573 -12.60 -16.08 28.31
C HIS A 573 -11.42 -16.63 27.50
N MET A 574 -11.70 -17.47 26.49
CA MET A 574 -10.68 -18.07 25.63
C MET A 574 -10.23 -17.14 24.52
N PHE A 575 -11.13 -16.39 23.89
CA PHE A 575 -10.83 -15.59 22.70
C PHE A 575 -10.95 -14.08 22.95
N GLY A 576 -11.44 -13.66 24.12
CA GLY A 576 -11.53 -12.24 24.50
C GLY A 576 -12.74 -11.50 23.92
N ASP A 577 -13.59 -12.20 23.17
CA ASP A 577 -14.74 -11.65 22.47
C ASP A 577 -15.93 -12.62 22.56
N GLU A 578 -17.11 -12.10 22.89
CA GLU A 578 -18.35 -12.89 22.86
C GLU A 578 -18.76 -13.21 21.41
N ASP A 579 -18.42 -12.35 20.45
CA ASP A 579 -18.68 -12.55 19.01
C ASP A 579 -17.74 -13.59 18.39
N ALA A 580 -16.84 -14.19 19.17
CA ALA A 580 -16.10 -15.39 18.78
C ALA A 580 -16.94 -16.68 18.87
N LEU A 581 -18.20 -16.60 19.32
CA LEU A 581 -19.15 -17.71 19.29
C LEU A 581 -19.87 -17.76 17.94
N ILE A 582 -19.55 -18.77 17.14
CA ILE A 582 -20.30 -19.13 15.92
C ILE A 582 -21.38 -20.14 16.33
N GLN A 583 -22.64 -19.72 16.33
CA GLN A 583 -23.77 -20.58 16.67
C GLN A 583 -24.51 -21.03 15.41
N ILE A 584 -24.78 -22.33 15.30
CA ILE A 584 -25.55 -22.94 14.22
C ILE A 584 -26.64 -23.81 14.82
N ASP A 585 -27.90 -23.47 14.53
CA ASP A 585 -29.07 -24.27 14.92
C ASP A 585 -29.24 -25.45 13.95
N MET A 586 -29.09 -26.67 14.45
CA MET A 586 -29.21 -27.88 13.63
C MET A 586 -30.66 -28.19 13.19
N SER A 587 -31.66 -27.52 13.78
CA SER A 587 -33.05 -27.56 13.29
C SER A 587 -33.18 -27.00 11.87
N GLU A 588 -32.29 -26.09 11.46
CA GLU A 588 -32.27 -25.56 10.07
C GLU A 588 -31.65 -26.54 9.07
N TYR A 589 -31.02 -27.61 9.55
CA TYR A 589 -30.24 -28.57 8.76
C TYR A 589 -30.83 -29.99 8.78
N MET A 590 -32.14 -30.10 9.03
CA MET A 590 -32.88 -31.36 9.00
C MET A 590 -32.97 -31.97 7.59
N GLU A 591 -32.95 -31.13 6.56
CA GLU A 591 -33.14 -31.54 5.17
C GLU A 591 -31.80 -31.59 4.42
N LYS A 592 -31.68 -32.57 3.50
CA LYS A 592 -30.44 -32.82 2.76
C LYS A 592 -29.90 -31.62 1.98
N PHE A 593 -30.77 -30.79 1.41
CA PHE A 593 -30.33 -29.63 0.62
C PHE A 593 -29.80 -28.49 1.49
N SER A 594 -30.26 -28.39 2.74
CA SER A 594 -29.81 -27.40 3.73
C SER A 594 -28.36 -27.62 4.17
N VAL A 595 -27.86 -28.86 4.08
CA VAL A 595 -26.46 -29.23 4.40
C VAL A 595 -25.46 -28.45 3.55
N SER A 596 -25.80 -28.19 2.28
CA SER A 596 -24.95 -27.40 1.40
C SER A 596 -24.77 -25.96 1.89
N ARG A 597 -25.63 -25.41 2.74
CA ARG A 597 -25.43 -24.08 3.33
C ARG A 597 -24.23 -24.03 4.30
N ILE A 598 -23.81 -25.15 4.89
CA ILE A 598 -22.63 -25.22 5.78
C ILE A 598 -21.33 -25.04 4.98
N THR A 599 -21.21 -25.72 3.84
CA THR A 599 -20.00 -25.77 3.00
C THR A 599 -20.05 -24.86 1.77
N GLY A 600 -21.21 -24.31 1.45
CA GLY A 600 -21.49 -23.58 0.21
C GLY A 600 -22.24 -24.46 -0.82
N PRO A 601 -23.06 -23.84 -1.68
CA PRO A 601 -23.74 -24.56 -2.76
C PRO A 601 -22.73 -25.16 -3.75
N PRO A 602 -23.01 -26.33 -4.35
CA PRO A 602 -22.10 -26.97 -5.30
C PRO A 602 -22.01 -26.20 -6.64
N PRO A 603 -20.96 -26.46 -7.46
CA PRO A 603 -20.80 -25.81 -8.76
C PRO A 603 -22.05 -25.91 -9.65
N GLY A 604 -22.56 -24.76 -10.11
CA GLY A 604 -23.72 -24.68 -11.01
C GLY A 604 -25.04 -24.26 -10.36
N TYR A 605 -25.07 -23.97 -9.05
CA TYR A 605 -26.23 -23.43 -8.33
C TYR A 605 -26.11 -21.92 -8.07
N VAL A 606 -27.24 -21.21 -7.97
CA VAL A 606 -27.28 -19.77 -7.63
C VAL A 606 -26.68 -19.57 -6.24
N GLY A 607 -25.76 -18.61 -6.09
CA GLY A 607 -24.99 -18.42 -4.87
C GLY A 607 -23.69 -19.23 -4.81
N TYR A 608 -23.30 -19.93 -5.90
CA TYR A 608 -21.95 -20.51 -6.06
C TYR A 608 -20.83 -19.45 -6.10
N GLU A 609 -21.05 -18.19 -5.75
CA GLU A 609 -19.97 -17.21 -5.48
C GLU A 609 -19.87 -16.82 -3.98
N GLU A 610 -20.78 -17.34 -3.14
CA GLU A 610 -20.76 -17.20 -1.69
C GLU A 610 -20.27 -18.49 -1.02
N GLY A 611 -19.27 -18.38 -0.15
CA GLY A 611 -18.81 -19.51 0.68
C GLY A 611 -19.88 -19.93 1.70
N GLY A 612 -19.73 -21.12 2.27
CA GLY A 612 -20.72 -21.65 3.21
C GLY A 612 -20.78 -20.86 4.53
N GLN A 613 -21.93 -20.88 5.18
CA GLN A 613 -22.19 -20.13 6.42
C GLN A 613 -21.18 -20.45 7.53
N LEU A 614 -20.86 -21.74 7.73
CA LEU A 614 -19.86 -22.15 8.70
C LEU A 614 -18.44 -21.92 8.17
N THR A 615 -18.19 -22.36 6.94
CA THR A 615 -16.85 -22.35 6.34
C THR A 615 -16.28 -20.95 6.21
N GLU A 616 -17.08 -19.94 5.84
CA GLU A 616 -16.63 -18.55 5.77
C GLU A 616 -16.42 -17.91 7.14
N GLN A 617 -17.32 -18.14 8.10
CA GLN A 617 -17.16 -17.57 9.45
C GLN A 617 -15.91 -18.11 10.14
N VAL A 618 -15.64 -19.42 10.02
CA VAL A 618 -14.43 -20.04 10.58
C VAL A 618 -13.19 -19.63 9.79
N ARG A 619 -13.28 -19.43 8.47
CA ARG A 619 -12.16 -18.92 7.66
C ARG A 619 -11.75 -17.51 8.10
N GLN A 620 -12.72 -16.64 8.39
CA GLN A 620 -12.47 -15.27 8.85
C GLN A 620 -12.00 -15.24 10.31
N ARG A 621 -12.51 -16.14 11.16
CA ARG A 621 -12.13 -16.26 12.58
C ARG A 621 -11.85 -17.72 12.95
N PRO A 622 -10.63 -18.24 12.71
CA PRO A 622 -10.28 -19.63 13.03
C PRO A 622 -10.21 -19.93 14.54
N TYR A 623 -10.02 -18.88 15.35
CA TYR A 623 -9.98 -18.91 16.80
C TYR A 623 -11.35 -18.57 17.37
N CYS A 624 -12.25 -19.55 17.36
CA CYS A 624 -13.65 -19.38 17.73
C CYS A 624 -14.19 -20.58 18.52
N VAL A 625 -15.35 -20.38 19.14
CA VAL A 625 -16.19 -21.47 19.63
C VAL A 625 -17.26 -21.71 18.58
N VAL A 626 -17.34 -22.93 18.03
CA VAL A 626 -18.41 -23.34 17.12
C VAL A 626 -19.41 -24.17 17.90
N LEU A 627 -20.63 -23.65 18.04
CA LEU A 627 -21.74 -24.29 18.75
C LEU A 627 -22.76 -24.83 17.75
N PHE A 628 -22.84 -26.16 17.66
CA PHE A 628 -23.88 -26.89 16.95
C PHE A 628 -25.02 -27.20 17.94
N ASP A 629 -26.08 -26.42 17.89
CA ASP A 629 -27.20 -26.53 18.83
C ASP A 629 -28.19 -27.62 18.36
N GLU A 630 -28.64 -28.48 19.28
CA GLU A 630 -29.62 -29.56 19.04
C GLU A 630 -29.20 -30.56 17.93
N VAL A 631 -27.99 -31.09 18.04
CA VAL A 631 -27.36 -31.96 17.02
C VAL A 631 -28.19 -33.21 16.68
N GLU A 632 -29.05 -33.67 17.59
CA GLU A 632 -29.99 -34.78 17.34
C GLU A 632 -31.00 -34.50 16.22
N LYS A 633 -31.24 -33.23 15.88
CA LYS A 633 -32.14 -32.82 14.81
C LYS A 633 -31.47 -32.76 13.43
N ALA A 634 -30.14 -32.76 13.39
CA ALA A 634 -29.40 -32.62 12.14
C ALA A 634 -29.63 -33.80 11.18
N HIS A 635 -29.57 -33.54 9.88
CA HIS A 635 -29.50 -34.60 8.87
C HIS A 635 -28.20 -35.43 9.04
N PRO A 636 -28.20 -36.75 8.80
CA PRO A 636 -27.00 -37.60 8.91
C PRO A 636 -25.77 -37.09 8.15
N ASP A 637 -25.94 -36.56 6.93
CA ASP A 637 -24.85 -35.96 6.14
C ASP A 637 -24.13 -34.80 6.87
N VAL A 638 -24.78 -34.11 7.82
CA VAL A 638 -24.12 -33.09 8.67
C VAL A 638 -23.18 -33.75 9.67
N LEU A 639 -23.56 -34.90 10.21
CA LEU A 639 -22.73 -35.66 11.15
C LEU A 639 -21.44 -36.15 10.47
N ASP A 640 -21.50 -36.50 9.18
CA ASP A 640 -20.30 -36.87 8.40
C ASP A 640 -19.33 -35.69 8.26
N LEU A 641 -19.86 -34.48 8.00
CA LEU A 641 -19.03 -33.26 7.97
C LEU A 641 -18.44 -32.95 9.35
N LEU A 642 -19.22 -33.13 10.42
CA LEU A 642 -18.74 -32.96 11.79
C LEU A 642 -17.62 -33.96 12.12
N LEU A 643 -17.76 -35.22 11.72
CA LEU A 643 -16.70 -36.22 11.89
C LEU A 643 -15.40 -35.79 11.21
N GLN A 644 -15.48 -35.26 9.99
CA GLN A 644 -14.32 -34.71 9.29
C GLN A 644 -13.66 -33.57 10.08
N ILE A 645 -14.46 -32.63 10.62
CA ILE A 645 -13.95 -31.55 11.46
C ILE A 645 -13.28 -32.09 12.73
N LEU A 646 -13.87 -33.10 13.37
CA LEU A 646 -13.40 -33.65 14.64
C LEU A 646 -12.12 -34.50 14.49
N GLU A 647 -11.95 -35.18 13.35
CA GLU A 647 -10.79 -36.04 13.08
C GLU A 647 -9.62 -35.29 12.43
N ASP A 648 -9.90 -34.54 11.36
CA ASP A 648 -8.88 -33.89 10.53
C ASP A 648 -8.70 -32.40 10.83
N GLY A 649 -9.58 -31.84 11.68
CA GLY A 649 -9.56 -30.41 12.02
C GLY A 649 -9.74 -29.52 10.79
N ARG A 650 -10.30 -30.04 9.70
CA ARG A 650 -10.40 -29.36 8.43
C ARG A 650 -11.70 -29.71 7.73
N LEU A 651 -12.25 -28.74 7.03
CA LEU A 651 -13.41 -28.93 6.16
C LEU A 651 -13.09 -28.36 4.78
N THR A 652 -13.52 -29.04 3.72
CA THR A 652 -13.36 -28.49 2.36
C THR A 652 -14.68 -27.85 1.94
N ASP A 653 -14.65 -26.60 1.53
CA ASP A 653 -15.82 -25.90 1.01
C ASP A 653 -16.16 -26.36 -0.43
N ALA A 654 -17.28 -25.89 -0.97
CA ALA A 654 -17.72 -26.24 -2.32
C ALA A 654 -16.79 -25.74 -3.45
N TYR A 655 -15.87 -24.82 -3.16
CA TYR A 655 -14.84 -24.34 -4.10
C TYR A 655 -13.55 -25.15 -4.05
N GLY A 656 -13.42 -26.07 -3.09
CA GLY A 656 -12.19 -26.81 -2.85
C GLY A 656 -11.20 -26.10 -1.92
N ARG A 657 -11.58 -25.00 -1.26
CA ARG A 657 -10.76 -24.36 -0.23
C ARG A 657 -10.82 -25.21 1.03
N LYS A 658 -9.66 -25.43 1.66
CA LYS A 658 -9.56 -26.13 2.94
C LYS A 658 -9.62 -25.12 4.07
N ILE A 659 -10.69 -25.20 4.86
CA ILE A 659 -10.91 -24.38 6.06
C ILE A 659 -10.34 -25.11 7.27
N ASP A 660 -9.68 -24.34 8.14
CA ASP A 660 -8.94 -24.86 9.30
C ASP A 660 -9.75 -24.68 10.59
N PHE A 661 -10.05 -25.78 11.27
CA PHE A 661 -10.75 -25.87 12.55
C PHE A 661 -9.81 -26.28 13.70
N ARG A 662 -8.50 -26.45 13.46
CA ARG A 662 -7.53 -26.93 14.47
C ARG A 662 -7.44 -26.01 15.70
N HIS A 663 -7.79 -24.74 15.52
CA HIS A 663 -7.80 -23.72 16.57
C HIS A 663 -9.17 -23.50 17.22
N ALA A 664 -10.25 -23.99 16.60
CA ALA A 664 -11.61 -23.85 17.10
C ALA A 664 -11.90 -24.79 18.28
N ILE A 665 -12.86 -24.40 19.12
CA ILE A 665 -13.49 -25.27 20.11
C ILE A 665 -14.84 -25.68 19.54
N ILE A 666 -15.06 -26.98 19.35
CA ILE A 666 -16.30 -27.53 18.81
C ILE A 666 -17.19 -27.97 19.97
N ILE A 667 -18.39 -27.42 20.05
CA ILE A 667 -19.41 -27.78 21.04
C ILE A 667 -20.65 -28.23 20.29
N MET A 668 -21.14 -29.43 20.60
CA MET A 668 -22.45 -29.92 20.19
C MET A 668 -23.36 -29.93 21.40
N THR A 669 -24.61 -29.52 21.28
CA THR A 669 -25.60 -29.68 22.34
C THR A 669 -26.63 -30.73 21.95
N SER A 670 -27.19 -31.41 22.94
CA SER A 670 -28.34 -32.27 22.75
C SER A 670 -29.29 -32.20 23.94
N ASN A 671 -30.59 -32.32 23.70
CA ASN A 671 -31.62 -32.32 24.74
C ASN A 671 -31.92 -33.72 25.32
N LEU A 672 -31.10 -34.72 24.94
CA LEU A 672 -31.15 -36.08 25.44
C LEU A 672 -30.77 -36.21 26.93
#